data_AF-Q5I4I0-F1
#
_entry.id   AF-Q5I4I0-F1
#
_cell.length_a   1.000
_cell.length_b   1.000
_cell.length_c   1.000
_cell.angle_alpha   90.00
_cell.angle_beta   90.00
_cell.angle_gamma   90.00
#
_symmetry.space_group_name_H-M   'P 1'
#
loop_
_entity.id
_entity.type
_entity.pdbx_description
1 polymer ?
#
loop_
_entity_poly.entity_id
_entity_poly.type
_entity_poly.pdbx_seq_one_letter_code
_entity_poly.pdbx_strand_id
1 'polypeptide(L)'
;AYLAICLSFGILPQAWAGHTYFGINYQYYRDFAENKGKFAVGAKDIEVYNKKGELVGKSMTKAPMIDFSVVSRNGVAALVGDQYIVSVAHNGGYNNVDFGAEGRNPDQHRFSYQIVKRNNYKPDNSHPYNGDYHMPRLHKFVTDAEPVEMTSDMRGNTYSDKEKYPERVRIGSGHHYWRYDDDKHGDLSYSGAWLIGGNTHMQGWGNNGVASLSGDVRHANDYGPMPIAGAAGDSGSPMFIYDETNNKWLLNGVLQTGYPYSGWENGFQLIRKDWFYDDIYRGDTHTVFFEPRSNGHFSFTSNNNGTGTVTETNEKVSNPKLKVQTVRLFDESLNETDKEPVYAAGGVNQYRPRLNNGENLSFIDYGNGKLILSNNINQGAGGLYFEGDFTVSPENNETWQGAGVHISEDSTVTWKVNGVANDRLSKIGKGTLHVQAKGENQGSISVGDGTVILDQQADDKGKKQAFSEIGLVSGRGTVQLNADNQFNPDKLYFGFRGGRLDLNGHSLSFHRIQSTDEGAMIVNHNATTTSTVTITGNESITQPSGKNINRLNYSKEIAYNGWFGEKDTTKTNGRLNLVYQPAAEDRTLLLSGGTNLNGNITQTNGKLFFSGRPTPHAYNHLGSGWSKMEGIPQGEIVWDNDWINRTFKAENFHIQGGQAVISRNVAKVEGDWHLSNHAQAVFGVAPHQSHTICTRSDWTGLTNCVEKTITDDKVIASLTKTDISGNVSLADHAHLNLTGLATLNGNLSANGDTRYTVSHNATQNGNLSLVGNAQATFNQATLNGNTSASGNASFNLSNNAAQNGSLTLSDNAKANVSHSALNGNVSLADKAVFHFENSRFTGQLSGSKDTALHLKDSEWTLPSGTELGNLNLDNATITLNSAYRHDAAGAQTGSVSDTPRRRSRRSLLSVTPPTV
;
A
#
# COMPACT_ATOMS: atom_id res chain seq x y z
N ALA A 1 -28.40 45.02 19.29
CA ALA A 1 -28.16 44.38 20.60
C ALA A 1 -26.84 43.61 20.49
N TYR A 2 -25.84 44.05 21.25
CA TYR A 2 -24.45 43.57 21.17
C TYR A 2 -24.33 42.12 21.65
N LEU A 3 -23.72 41.26 20.83
CA LEU A 3 -23.34 39.89 21.18
C LEU A 3 -21.94 39.93 21.81
N ALA A 4 -21.85 39.67 23.11
CA ALA A 4 -20.59 39.60 23.84
C ALA A 4 -19.90 38.26 23.52
N ILE A 5 -18.81 38.33 22.75
CA ILE A 5 -17.84 37.25 22.58
C ILE A 5 -16.95 37.26 23.82
N CYS A 6 -17.16 36.31 24.74
CA CYS A 6 -16.19 36.04 25.81
C CYS A 6 -14.98 35.31 25.21
N LEU A 7 -14.00 36.10 24.78
CA LEU A 7 -12.61 35.66 24.62
C LEU A 7 -12.07 35.27 26.00
N SER A 8 -12.02 33.97 26.29
CA SER A 8 -11.25 33.45 27.40
C SER A 8 -9.76 33.50 27.04
N PHE A 9 -9.13 34.66 27.29
CA PHE A 9 -7.67 34.78 27.40
C PHE A 9 -7.22 34.03 28.67
N GLY A 10 -7.03 32.72 28.55
CA GLY A 10 -6.15 31.97 29.44
C GLY A 10 -4.71 32.29 29.04
N ILE A 11 -3.89 32.68 30.01
CA ILE A 11 -2.46 32.96 29.84
C ILE A 11 -1.81 31.75 29.14
N LEU A 12 -1.42 31.95 27.88
CA LEU A 12 -0.72 30.97 27.05
C LEU A 12 0.70 30.78 27.63
N PRO A 13 1.08 29.58 28.12
CA PRO A 13 2.49 29.27 28.25
C PRO A 13 3.12 29.26 26.85
N GLN A 14 4.24 29.95 26.71
CA GLN A 14 4.96 30.16 25.45
C GLN A 14 5.42 28.81 24.85
N ALA A 15 5.26 28.61 23.54
CA ALA A 15 5.46 27.35 22.81
C ALA A 15 6.65 27.41 21.81
N TRP A 16 7.63 26.48 21.85
CA TRP A 16 8.97 26.55 21.14
C TRP A 16 9.54 25.18 20.70
N ALA A 17 10.48 25.05 19.75
CA ALA A 17 10.52 23.95 18.75
C ALA A 17 11.61 22.83 18.71
N GLY A 18 11.31 21.62 18.23
CA GLY A 18 12.32 20.61 17.85
C GLY A 18 13.23 21.12 16.72
N HIS A 19 14.51 20.74 16.73
CA HIS A 19 15.56 21.30 15.87
C HIS A 19 16.14 20.28 14.89
N THR A 20 16.12 20.62 13.59
CA THR A 20 16.81 19.88 12.52
C THR A 20 18.01 20.65 11.97
N TYR A 21 18.79 20.06 11.07
CA TYR A 21 19.87 20.75 10.35
C TYR A 21 19.45 21.12 8.93
N PHE A 22 19.51 22.41 8.58
CA PHE A 22 19.10 22.93 7.27
C PHE A 22 19.98 22.42 6.10
N GLY A 23 21.22 22.00 6.38
CA GLY A 23 22.10 21.42 5.35
C GLY A 23 21.64 20.06 4.83
N ILE A 24 20.69 19.41 5.51
CA ILE A 24 20.00 18.19 5.05
C ILE A 24 18.57 18.56 4.63
N ASN A 25 18.06 17.94 3.57
CA ASN A 25 16.68 18.20 3.13
C ASN A 25 15.69 17.89 4.27
N TYR A 26 14.81 18.85 4.55
CA TYR A 26 13.79 18.76 5.60
C TYR A 26 12.87 17.54 5.39
N GLN A 27 12.69 17.14 4.13
CA GLN A 27 11.92 15.95 3.76
C GLN A 27 12.45 14.66 4.40
N TYR A 28 13.76 14.51 4.63
CA TYR A 28 14.30 13.33 5.31
C TYR A 28 13.72 13.17 6.72
N TYR A 29 13.68 14.24 7.51
CA TYR A 29 13.15 14.21 8.89
C TYR A 29 11.63 13.98 8.93
N ARG A 30 10.92 14.42 7.89
CA ARG A 30 9.48 14.22 7.73
C ARG A 30 9.15 12.80 7.30
N ASP A 31 9.85 12.28 6.29
CA ASP A 31 9.71 10.90 5.83
C ASP A 31 10.11 9.91 6.93
N PHE A 32 11.16 10.21 7.70
CA PHE A 32 11.58 9.42 8.86
C PHE A 32 10.47 9.31 9.92
N ALA A 33 9.84 10.44 10.26
CA ALA A 33 8.76 10.49 11.25
C ALA A 33 7.51 9.73 10.81
N GLU A 34 7.20 9.76 9.51
CA GLU A 34 5.97 9.20 8.96
C GLU A 34 6.14 7.80 8.37
N ASN A 35 7.33 7.20 8.53
CA ASN A 35 7.73 5.94 7.89
C ASN A 35 7.47 5.92 6.37
N LYS A 36 7.80 7.02 5.70
CA LYS A 36 7.58 7.27 4.27
C LYS A 36 8.92 7.37 3.52
N GLY A 37 8.85 7.55 2.20
CA GLY A 37 10.01 7.59 1.32
C GLY A 37 10.88 6.35 1.50
N LYS A 38 12.17 6.56 1.76
CA LYS A 38 13.13 5.47 2.01
C LYS A 38 13.06 4.90 3.44
N PHE A 39 12.28 5.51 4.35
CA PHE A 39 12.18 5.13 5.76
C PHE A 39 10.93 4.29 6.06
N ALA A 40 10.48 3.50 5.09
CA ALA A 40 9.48 2.47 5.34
C ALA A 40 9.95 1.53 6.48
N VAL A 41 9.00 1.04 7.28
CA VAL A 41 9.29 0.12 8.38
C VAL A 41 10.12 -1.06 7.89
N GLY A 42 11.20 -1.39 8.60
CA GLY A 42 12.10 -2.48 8.22
C GLY A 42 13.27 -2.09 7.31
N ALA A 43 13.27 -0.90 6.69
CA ALA A 43 14.36 -0.45 5.82
C ALA A 43 15.71 -0.35 6.56
N LYS A 44 16.82 -0.61 5.85
CA LYS A 44 18.20 -0.58 6.38
C LYS A 44 19.12 0.17 5.44
N ASP A 45 20.28 0.59 5.95
CA ASP A 45 21.39 1.17 5.18
C ASP A 45 20.97 2.36 4.29
N ILE A 46 20.15 3.25 4.85
CA ILE A 46 19.52 4.34 4.11
C ILE A 46 20.52 5.49 3.95
N GLU A 47 20.96 5.73 2.73
CA GLU A 47 21.89 6.82 2.42
C GLU A 47 21.23 8.19 2.56
N VAL A 48 21.85 9.07 3.36
CA VAL A 48 21.41 10.45 3.60
C VAL A 48 22.43 11.40 3.02
N TYR A 49 21.97 12.26 2.10
CA TYR A 49 22.78 13.25 1.42
C TYR A 49 22.45 14.67 1.89
N ASN A 50 23.46 15.52 1.95
CA ASN A 50 23.27 16.95 2.18
C ASN A 50 22.74 17.64 0.91
N LYS A 51 22.39 18.92 1.02
CA LYS A 51 21.89 19.73 -0.10
C LYS A 51 22.91 19.98 -1.22
N LYS A 52 24.19 19.67 -1.00
CA LYS A 52 25.25 19.70 -2.04
C LYS A 52 25.38 18.37 -2.78
N GLY A 53 24.63 17.34 -2.38
CA GLY A 53 24.70 15.99 -2.95
C GLY A 53 25.83 15.12 -2.37
N GLU A 54 26.45 15.54 -1.27
CA GLU A 54 27.50 14.77 -0.59
C GLU A 54 26.88 13.83 0.45
N LEU A 55 27.40 12.61 0.55
CA LEU A 55 26.94 11.63 1.54
C LEU A 55 27.30 12.10 2.95
N VAL A 56 26.30 12.29 3.80
CA VAL A 56 26.50 12.60 5.24
C VAL A 56 26.75 11.32 6.02
N GLY A 57 26.02 10.25 5.69
CA GLY A 57 26.16 8.94 6.30
C GLY A 57 25.01 8.01 5.92
N LYS A 58 24.99 6.83 6.52
CA LYS A 58 23.91 5.84 6.39
C LYS A 58 23.12 5.77 7.68
N SER A 59 21.80 5.87 7.59
CA SER A 59 20.89 5.66 8.70
C SER A 59 20.50 4.18 8.79
N MET A 60 20.18 3.68 9.98
CA MET A 60 19.67 2.32 10.21
C MET A 60 20.66 1.24 9.71
N THR A 61 21.92 1.35 10.13
CA THR A 61 22.99 0.41 9.73
C THR A 61 23.05 -0.82 10.64
N LYS A 62 22.57 -0.67 11.88
CA LYS A 62 22.62 -1.73 12.90
C LYS A 62 21.23 -2.18 13.37
N ALA A 63 20.18 -1.48 12.96
CA ALA A 63 18.79 -1.86 13.23
C ALA A 63 17.93 -1.64 11.97
N PRO A 64 16.86 -2.41 11.76
CA PRO A 64 15.81 -2.03 10.82
C PRO A 64 15.12 -0.74 11.26
N MET A 65 14.66 0.08 10.31
CA MET A 65 13.85 1.28 10.59
C MET A 65 12.64 0.92 11.46
N ILE A 66 12.48 1.66 12.56
CA ILE A 66 11.40 1.47 13.55
C ILE A 66 10.01 1.68 12.93
N ASP A 67 9.02 1.01 13.51
CA ASP A 67 7.61 1.29 13.30
C ASP A 67 7.10 2.38 14.26
N PHE A 68 6.85 3.59 13.74
CA PHE A 68 6.31 4.70 14.53
C PHE A 68 4.78 4.71 14.65
N SER A 69 4.07 3.71 14.13
CA SER A 69 2.59 3.66 14.23
C SER A 69 2.05 3.65 15.66
N VAL A 70 2.89 3.28 16.63
CA VAL A 70 2.60 3.32 18.07
C VAL A 70 2.56 4.73 18.65
N VAL A 71 3.05 5.73 17.92
CA VAL A 71 3.08 7.12 18.35
C VAL A 71 1.78 7.80 17.95
N SER A 72 1.19 8.55 18.87
CA SER A 72 -0.01 9.34 18.56
C SER A 72 0.29 10.37 17.47
N ARG A 73 -0.67 10.66 16.59
CA ARG A 73 -0.44 11.60 15.46
C ARG A 73 -0.06 13.02 15.90
N ASN A 74 -0.44 13.39 17.12
CA ASN A 74 -0.06 14.64 17.77
C ASN A 74 1.31 14.58 18.48
N GLY A 75 2.07 13.50 18.34
CA GLY A 75 3.48 13.38 18.71
C GLY A 75 3.82 13.37 20.20
N VAL A 76 2.84 13.48 21.09
CA VAL A 76 3.07 13.66 22.53
C VAL A 76 2.91 12.39 23.37
N ALA A 77 2.52 11.26 22.77
CA ALA A 77 2.32 10.01 23.49
C ALA A 77 2.66 8.78 22.64
N ALA A 78 2.97 7.66 23.29
CA ALA A 78 3.16 6.36 22.65
C ALA A 78 2.31 5.28 23.31
N LEU A 79 1.81 4.32 22.52
CA LEU A 79 0.99 3.19 22.94
C LEU A 79 1.84 2.09 23.59
N VAL A 80 1.59 1.79 24.87
CA VAL A 80 2.37 0.82 25.69
C VAL A 80 1.55 -0.36 26.21
N GLY A 81 0.24 -0.36 25.97
CA GLY A 81 -0.65 -1.51 26.14
C GLY A 81 -1.94 -1.30 25.33
N ASP A 82 -2.82 -2.30 25.30
CA ASP A 82 -4.01 -2.32 24.44
C ASP A 82 -4.89 -1.06 24.53
N GLN A 83 -4.93 -0.43 25.70
CA GLN A 83 -5.65 0.82 25.97
C GLN A 83 -4.82 1.80 26.80
N TYR A 84 -3.50 1.72 26.76
CA TYR A 84 -2.63 2.54 27.61
C TYR A 84 -1.58 3.26 26.78
N ILE A 85 -1.44 4.55 27.03
CA ILE A 85 -0.39 5.38 26.44
C ILE A 85 0.54 5.89 27.55
N VAL A 86 1.71 6.41 27.17
CA VAL A 86 2.65 7.07 28.07
C VAL A 86 3.03 8.45 27.57
N SER A 87 3.16 9.39 28.49
CA SER A 87 3.57 10.79 28.24
C SER A 87 3.98 11.45 29.57
N VAL A 88 4.15 12.77 29.59
CA VAL A 88 4.48 13.56 30.78
C VAL A 88 3.23 14.20 31.38
N ALA A 89 3.18 14.28 32.72
CA ALA A 89 1.97 14.73 33.42
C ALA A 89 1.64 16.21 33.20
N HIS A 90 2.65 17.06 32.93
CA HIS A 90 2.39 18.47 32.62
C HIS A 90 1.62 18.67 31.31
N ASN A 91 1.54 17.66 30.43
CA ASN A 91 0.62 17.61 29.29
C ASN A 91 -0.84 17.35 29.74
N GLY A 92 -1.36 18.09 30.72
CA GLY A 92 -2.71 17.90 31.24
C GLY A 92 -3.82 18.51 30.36
N GLY A 93 -3.53 18.90 29.11
CA GLY A 93 -4.47 19.58 28.20
C GLY A 93 -5.14 18.67 27.15
N TYR A 94 -4.43 17.67 26.62
CA TYR A 94 -5.00 16.76 25.61
C TYR A 94 -5.90 15.71 26.27
N ASN A 95 -7.06 15.43 25.68
CA ASN A 95 -8.07 14.51 26.24
C ASN A 95 -8.35 13.31 25.33
N ASN A 96 -7.67 13.24 24.19
CA ASN A 96 -7.77 12.15 23.23
C ASN A 96 -6.47 12.06 22.41
N VAL A 97 -6.28 10.90 21.79
CA VAL A 97 -5.24 10.62 20.81
C VAL A 97 -5.85 9.86 19.63
N ASP A 98 -5.22 9.94 18.48
CA ASP A 98 -5.49 9.10 17.31
C ASP A 98 -4.18 8.53 16.75
N PHE A 99 -4.29 7.45 16.00
CA PHE A 99 -3.18 6.68 15.42
C PHE A 99 -3.34 6.52 13.91
N GLY A 100 -2.28 6.04 13.25
CA GLY A 100 -2.24 5.78 11.81
C GLY A 100 -1.55 6.88 10.99
N ALA A 101 -1.81 6.90 9.68
CA ALA A 101 -1.18 7.82 8.74
C ALA A 101 -1.72 9.26 8.81
N GLU A 102 -0.94 10.21 8.30
CA GLU A 102 -1.35 11.59 8.06
C GLU A 102 -2.37 11.72 6.92
N GLY A 103 -3.05 12.88 6.90
CA GLY A 103 -3.95 13.26 5.81
C GLY A 103 -5.41 13.33 6.21
N ARG A 104 -6.23 13.59 5.20
CA ARG A 104 -7.68 13.79 5.28
C ARG A 104 -8.44 12.83 4.36
N ASN A 105 -7.81 11.73 3.92
CA ASN A 105 -8.49 10.68 3.19
C ASN A 105 -9.61 10.10 4.08
N PRO A 106 -10.90 10.23 3.71
CA PRO A 106 -11.99 9.78 4.56
C PRO A 106 -12.05 8.25 4.69
N ASP A 107 -11.44 7.50 3.77
CA ASP A 107 -11.41 6.03 3.82
C ASP A 107 -10.58 5.48 5.00
N GLN A 108 -9.81 6.33 5.68
CA GLN A 108 -9.00 5.93 6.85
C GLN A 108 -9.84 5.70 8.11
N HIS A 109 -10.99 6.39 8.25
CA HIS A 109 -11.85 6.31 9.42
C HIS A 109 -11.10 6.45 10.76
N ARG A 110 -10.20 7.45 10.84
CA ARG A 110 -9.41 7.70 12.06
C ARG A 110 -10.31 7.79 13.29
N PHE A 111 -9.93 7.05 14.32
CA PHE A 111 -10.68 6.96 15.55
C PHE A 111 -10.03 7.76 16.66
N SER A 112 -10.84 8.56 17.36
CA SER A 112 -10.38 9.36 18.50
C SER A 112 -10.51 8.56 19.80
N TYR A 113 -9.37 8.07 20.30
CA TYR A 113 -9.29 7.35 21.56
C TYR A 113 -9.27 8.36 22.72
N GLN A 114 -10.38 8.42 23.46
CA GLN A 114 -10.53 9.32 24.61
C GLN A 114 -9.76 8.82 25.83
N ILE A 115 -9.13 9.74 26.55
CA ILE A 115 -8.54 9.47 27.86
C ILE A 115 -9.65 9.39 28.91
N VAL A 116 -9.71 8.27 29.62
CA VAL A 116 -10.65 8.06 30.73
C VAL A 116 -10.01 8.23 32.09
N LYS A 117 -8.69 8.04 32.17
CA LYS A 117 -7.86 8.20 33.38
C LYS A 117 -6.48 8.64 32.95
N ARG A 118 -5.89 9.65 33.62
CA ARG A 118 -4.54 10.13 33.27
C ARG A 118 -3.46 9.28 33.91
N ASN A 119 -3.72 8.77 35.12
CA ASN A 119 -2.72 8.07 35.93
C ASN A 119 -1.48 8.92 36.10
N ASN A 120 -1.65 10.14 36.63
CA ASN A 120 -0.53 11.01 36.94
C ASN A 120 0.32 10.40 38.07
N TYR A 121 1.62 10.24 37.83
CA TYR A 121 2.52 9.60 38.76
C TYR A 121 2.65 10.41 40.05
N LYS A 122 2.50 9.75 41.19
CA LYS A 122 2.65 10.36 42.52
C LYS A 122 3.97 9.94 43.15
N PRO A 123 4.93 10.86 43.34
CA PRO A 123 6.16 10.54 44.05
C PRO A 123 5.92 10.24 45.53
N ASP A 124 6.47 9.12 46.01
CA ASP A 124 6.51 8.73 47.42
C ASP A 124 7.68 7.73 47.67
N ASN A 125 7.73 7.13 48.85
CA ASN A 125 8.81 6.20 49.22
C ASN A 125 8.85 4.92 48.36
N SER A 126 7.69 4.42 47.92
CA SER A 126 7.57 3.28 46.98
C SER A 126 7.74 3.71 45.52
N HIS A 127 7.53 4.99 45.25
CA HIS A 127 7.50 5.58 43.91
C HIS A 127 8.54 6.73 43.81
N PRO A 128 9.85 6.47 43.81
CA PRO A 128 10.88 7.49 44.05
C PRO A 128 11.13 8.46 42.87
N TYR A 129 10.56 8.21 41.70
CA TYR A 129 10.81 8.98 40.48
C TYR A 129 10.00 10.29 40.40
N ASN A 130 10.36 11.17 39.47
CA ASN A 130 9.73 12.49 39.29
C ASN A 130 8.22 12.38 38.97
N GLY A 131 7.39 13.28 39.51
CA GLY A 131 5.93 13.28 39.34
C GLY A 131 5.43 13.73 37.97
N ASP A 132 6.30 14.29 37.14
CA ASP A 132 5.98 14.73 35.78
C ASP A 132 6.02 13.56 34.78
N TYR A 133 5.12 12.60 34.99
CA TYR A 133 5.01 11.38 34.22
C TYR A 133 3.59 10.83 34.36
N HIS A 134 3.02 10.30 33.29
CA HIS A 134 1.73 9.63 33.40
C HIS A 134 1.56 8.50 32.38
N MET A 135 0.63 7.60 32.65
CA MET A 135 0.28 6.50 31.75
C MET A 135 -1.24 6.41 31.54
N PRO A 136 -1.81 7.29 30.70
CA PRO A 136 -3.25 7.38 30.54
C PRO A 136 -3.91 6.09 30.04
N ARG A 137 -5.09 5.80 30.60
CA ARG A 137 -6.02 4.77 30.11
C ARG A 137 -6.97 5.37 29.07
N LEU A 138 -7.19 4.64 27.99
CA LEU A 138 -8.09 4.97 26.90
C LEU A 138 -9.44 4.26 27.05
N HIS A 139 -10.50 4.84 26.48
CA HIS A 139 -11.86 4.27 26.57
C HIS A 139 -12.10 3.01 25.71
N LYS A 140 -11.19 2.72 24.76
CA LYS A 140 -11.28 1.63 23.78
C LYS A 140 -9.91 1.01 23.56
N PHE A 141 -9.89 -0.28 23.25
CA PHE A 141 -8.70 -0.96 22.76
C PHE A 141 -8.29 -0.37 21.41
N VAL A 142 -7.00 -0.10 21.25
CA VAL A 142 -6.41 0.45 20.03
C VAL A 142 -6.21 -0.67 19.03
N THR A 143 -6.75 -0.49 17.83
CA THR A 143 -6.71 -1.50 16.77
C THR A 143 -5.65 -1.20 15.70
N ASP A 144 -5.30 0.07 15.54
CA ASP A 144 -4.49 0.60 14.43
C ASP A 144 -3.00 0.22 14.49
N ALA A 145 -2.49 -0.10 15.68
CA ALA A 145 -1.09 -0.42 15.94
C ALA A 145 -0.95 -1.48 17.04
N GLU A 146 0.20 -2.14 17.08
CA GLU A 146 0.59 -3.02 18.19
C GLU A 146 1.32 -2.21 19.26
N PRO A 147 0.98 -2.32 20.56
CA PRO A 147 1.71 -1.61 21.60
C PRO A 147 3.21 -1.91 21.59
N VAL A 148 4.03 -0.89 21.82
CA VAL A 148 5.49 -1.07 21.87
C VAL A 148 5.92 -1.64 23.21
N GLU A 149 6.92 -2.52 23.20
CA GLU A 149 7.54 -3.01 24.41
C GLU A 149 8.36 -1.92 25.13
N MET A 150 8.38 -1.98 26.46
CA MET A 150 9.07 -1.02 27.32
C MET A 150 10.41 -1.56 27.80
N THR A 151 11.41 -0.67 27.89
CA THR A 151 12.62 -0.95 28.68
C THR A 151 12.28 -1.10 30.17
N SER A 152 13.15 -1.79 30.93
CA SER A 152 12.89 -2.11 32.35
C SER A 152 13.93 -1.57 33.33
N ASP A 153 15.15 -1.24 32.90
CA ASP A 153 16.18 -0.74 33.81
C ASP A 153 16.00 0.77 34.04
N MET A 154 15.91 1.17 35.30
CA MET A 154 15.74 2.58 35.66
C MET A 154 17.07 3.33 35.76
N ARG A 155 18.23 2.68 35.60
CA ARG A 155 19.53 3.36 35.57
C ARG A 155 19.81 3.89 34.18
N GLY A 156 19.79 5.21 34.00
CA GLY A 156 20.03 5.85 32.69
C GLY A 156 21.37 5.46 32.05
N ASN A 157 22.41 5.20 32.84
CA ASN A 157 23.72 4.76 32.34
C ASN A 157 23.71 3.36 31.73
N THR A 158 22.67 2.54 31.94
CA THR A 158 22.53 1.25 31.25
C THR A 158 22.40 1.45 29.73
N TYR A 159 21.80 2.55 29.28
CA TYR A 159 21.48 2.79 27.87
C TYR A 159 22.58 3.52 27.09
N SER A 160 23.78 3.69 27.68
CA SER A 160 24.96 4.21 26.97
C SER A 160 25.83 3.11 26.34
N ASP A 161 25.56 1.83 26.63
CA ASP A 161 26.20 0.68 26.01
C ASP A 161 25.76 0.55 24.55
N LYS A 162 26.62 0.97 23.62
CA LYS A 162 26.35 0.96 22.18
C LYS A 162 26.53 -0.40 21.52
N GLU A 163 27.11 -1.38 22.21
CA GLU A 163 27.15 -2.76 21.71
C GLU A 163 25.79 -3.41 21.89
N LYS A 164 25.18 -3.21 23.07
CA LYS A 164 23.82 -3.66 23.33
C LYS A 164 22.74 -2.78 22.68
N TYR A 165 22.95 -1.47 22.68
CA TYR A 165 22.00 -0.48 22.20
C TYR A 165 22.57 0.38 21.06
N PRO A 166 22.71 -0.20 19.86
CA PRO A 166 23.47 0.42 18.77
C PRO A 166 22.76 1.59 18.05
N GLU A 167 21.42 1.66 18.14
CA GLU A 167 20.59 2.63 17.42
C GLU A 167 19.56 3.26 18.39
N ARG A 168 19.36 4.58 18.28
CA ARG A 168 18.43 5.32 19.16
C ARG A 168 17.79 6.47 18.42
N VAL A 169 16.47 6.56 18.49
CA VAL A 169 15.66 7.46 17.67
C VAL A 169 14.60 8.18 18.50
N ARG A 170 14.16 9.34 18.01
CA ARG A 170 13.02 10.05 18.58
C ARG A 170 12.15 10.65 17.49
N ILE A 171 10.92 10.98 17.87
CA ILE A 171 9.91 11.61 17.02
C ILE A 171 9.06 12.53 17.89
N GLY A 172 8.58 13.64 17.34
CA GLY A 172 7.63 14.52 18.02
C GLY A 172 7.11 15.65 17.14
N SER A 173 6.18 16.42 17.67
CA SER A 173 5.55 17.58 17.02
C SER A 173 5.61 18.81 17.91
N GLY A 174 6.74 19.06 18.56
CA GLY A 174 7.03 20.38 19.10
C GLY A 174 6.92 21.44 18.01
N HIS A 175 7.15 22.70 18.35
CA HIS A 175 7.32 23.73 17.32
C HIS A 175 8.47 23.26 16.38
N HIS A 176 8.71 23.85 15.21
CA HIS A 176 9.78 23.43 14.29
C HIS A 176 10.85 24.52 14.05
N TYR A 177 12.12 24.19 14.31
CA TYR A 177 13.32 24.97 13.96
C TYR A 177 14.21 24.15 13.01
N TRP A 178 14.94 24.83 12.14
CA TRP A 178 16.17 24.28 11.57
C TRP A 178 17.38 25.12 11.97
N ARG A 179 18.56 24.52 11.98
CA ARG A 179 19.85 25.17 12.28
C ARG A 179 20.64 25.37 10.99
N TYR A 180 21.20 26.56 10.82
CA TYR A 180 22.12 26.87 9.73
C TYR A 180 23.56 26.51 10.13
N ASP A 181 24.49 26.58 9.18
CA ASP A 181 25.91 26.31 9.43
C ASP A 181 26.51 27.24 10.50
N ASP A 182 26.02 28.48 10.62
CA ASP A 182 26.43 29.46 11.63
C ASP A 182 25.72 29.31 12.98
N ASP A 183 25.01 28.19 13.19
CA ASP A 183 24.20 27.87 14.38
C ASP A 183 23.03 28.83 14.67
N LYS A 184 22.76 29.80 13.79
CA LYS A 184 21.48 30.51 13.84
C LYS A 184 20.37 29.55 13.42
N HIS A 185 19.14 29.89 13.79
CA HIS A 185 17.97 29.07 13.46
C HIS A 185 16.92 29.85 12.67
N GLY A 186 16.17 29.12 11.84
CA GLY A 186 14.92 29.58 11.24
C GLY A 186 13.73 29.07 12.03
N ASP A 187 12.70 29.91 12.19
CA ASP A 187 11.46 29.62 12.91
C ASP A 187 10.35 29.22 11.92
N LEU A 188 10.01 27.93 11.88
CA LEU A 188 9.23 27.34 10.78
C LEU A 188 7.72 27.28 11.07
N SER A 189 7.33 26.84 12.29
CA SER A 189 5.92 26.69 12.70
C SER A 189 5.77 26.33 14.17
N TYR A 190 4.72 26.82 14.82
CA TYR A 190 4.32 26.46 16.18
C TYR A 190 4.01 24.97 16.38
N SER A 191 3.93 24.56 17.65
CA SER A 191 3.76 23.16 18.07
C SER A 191 2.42 22.55 17.68
N GLY A 192 2.41 21.23 17.54
CA GLY A 192 1.23 20.44 17.17
C GLY A 192 0.88 20.51 15.68
N ALA A 193 1.79 21.00 14.84
CA ALA A 193 1.52 21.19 13.42
C ALA A 193 1.76 19.91 12.59
N TRP A 194 2.90 19.24 12.75
CA TRP A 194 3.24 17.96 12.10
C TRP A 194 4.38 17.23 12.83
N LEU A 195 4.67 15.98 12.46
CA LEU A 195 5.75 15.19 13.07
C LEU A 195 7.09 15.39 12.35
N ILE A 196 8.18 15.46 13.12
CA ILE A 196 9.57 15.32 12.66
C ILE A 196 10.31 14.29 13.52
N GLY A 197 11.27 13.59 12.92
CA GLY A 197 11.99 12.52 13.58
C GLY A 197 13.40 12.32 13.00
N GLY A 198 14.22 11.59 13.74
CA GLY A 198 15.60 11.29 13.40
C GLY A 198 16.28 10.48 14.51
N ASN A 199 17.57 10.20 14.34
CA ASN A 199 18.35 9.64 15.44
C ASN A 199 18.53 10.68 16.55
N THR A 200 18.68 10.20 17.78
CA THR A 200 18.90 11.11 18.92
C THR A 200 20.31 11.69 18.91
N HIS A 201 20.53 12.72 19.73
CA HIS A 201 21.85 13.09 20.22
C HIS A 201 22.54 11.96 21.00
N MET A 202 23.85 12.12 21.23
CA MET A 202 24.62 11.21 22.08
C MET A 202 24.17 11.32 23.54
N GLN A 203 24.40 10.27 24.34
CA GLN A 203 24.11 10.34 25.76
C GLN A 203 25.15 11.21 26.47
N GLY A 204 24.68 12.28 27.12
CA GLY A 204 25.53 13.15 27.93
C GLY A 204 25.74 12.59 29.34
N TRP A 205 24.65 12.31 30.06
CA TRP A 205 24.66 11.72 31.40
C TRP A 205 23.38 10.91 31.66
N GLY A 206 23.41 10.02 32.64
CA GLY A 206 22.24 9.25 33.07
C GLY A 206 22.25 9.00 34.57
N ASN A 207 21.07 9.01 35.18
CA ASN A 207 20.84 8.76 36.62
C ASN A 207 19.65 7.81 36.79
N ASN A 208 19.27 7.51 38.04
CA ASN A 208 18.08 6.70 38.31
C ASN A 208 16.81 7.46 37.85
N GLY A 209 16.09 6.91 36.88
CA GLY A 209 14.86 7.44 36.29
C GLY A 209 15.02 8.41 35.13
N VAL A 210 16.24 8.79 34.74
CA VAL A 210 16.47 9.83 33.73
C VAL A 210 17.70 9.56 32.87
N ALA A 211 17.61 9.91 31.59
CA ALA A 211 18.74 9.99 30.67
C ALA A 211 18.74 11.35 29.97
N SER A 212 19.92 11.98 29.89
CA SER A 212 20.12 13.22 29.14
C SER A 212 20.89 12.96 27.85
N LEU A 213 20.42 13.56 26.76
CA LEU A 213 21.01 13.47 25.44
C LEU A 213 21.47 14.84 25.00
N SER A 214 22.74 14.97 24.61
CA SER A 214 23.33 16.24 24.20
C SER A 214 24.23 16.12 22.97
N GLY A 215 24.28 17.19 22.18
CA GLY A 215 25.02 17.20 20.92
C GLY A 215 24.69 18.39 20.03
N ASP A 216 25.23 18.36 18.82
CA ASP A 216 25.05 19.37 17.78
C ASP A 216 24.31 18.76 16.59
N VAL A 217 23.16 19.32 16.20
CA VAL A 217 22.36 18.75 15.10
C VAL A 217 23.05 18.87 13.72
N ARG A 218 24.08 19.71 13.61
CA ARG A 218 24.85 19.90 12.37
C ARG A 218 25.82 18.76 12.07
N HIS A 219 26.08 17.88 13.04
CA HIS A 219 27.08 16.82 12.95
C HIS A 219 26.48 15.44 13.17
N ALA A 220 26.74 14.52 12.24
CA ALA A 220 26.41 13.10 12.42
C ALA A 220 27.05 12.54 13.69
N ASN A 221 26.41 11.54 14.28
CA ASN A 221 26.91 10.85 15.48
C ASN A 221 26.78 9.32 15.33
N ASP A 222 27.15 8.59 16.38
CA ASP A 222 27.19 7.12 16.34
C ASP A 222 25.82 6.45 16.13
N TYR A 223 24.71 7.16 16.40
CA TYR A 223 23.34 6.72 16.15
C TYR A 223 22.82 7.12 14.76
N GLY A 224 23.57 7.92 13.99
CA GLY A 224 23.24 8.20 12.60
C GLY A 224 23.44 9.65 12.14
N PRO A 225 23.15 9.89 10.84
CA PRO A 225 23.44 11.15 10.14
C PRO A 225 22.39 12.25 10.36
N MET A 226 21.28 11.97 11.05
CA MET A 226 20.14 12.86 11.20
C MET A 226 19.80 13.10 12.68
N PRO A 227 20.74 13.64 13.47
CA PRO A 227 20.46 14.02 14.85
C PRO A 227 19.32 15.05 14.91
N ILE A 228 18.42 14.86 15.86
CA ILE A 228 17.32 15.79 16.14
C ILE A 228 17.21 16.05 17.65
N ALA A 229 17.01 17.33 18.01
CA ALA A 229 16.72 17.74 19.38
C ALA A 229 15.24 18.12 19.52
N GLY A 230 14.66 17.94 20.70
CA GLY A 230 13.30 18.40 21.01
C GLY A 230 13.27 19.82 21.57
N ALA A 231 12.09 20.43 21.61
CA ALA A 231 11.80 21.57 22.47
C ALA A 231 10.35 21.60 22.99
N ALA A 232 9.80 22.77 23.29
CA ALA A 232 8.44 22.92 23.79
C ALA A 232 7.34 22.33 22.86
N GLY A 233 6.44 21.58 23.49
CA GLY A 233 5.48 20.76 22.76
C GLY A 233 6.04 19.42 22.26
N ASP A 234 7.37 19.18 22.27
CA ASP A 234 7.91 17.81 22.23
C ASP A 234 7.87 17.13 23.60
N SER A 235 7.48 17.84 24.66
CA SER A 235 7.21 17.25 25.97
C SER A 235 6.26 16.06 25.83
N GLY A 236 6.62 14.92 26.42
CA GLY A 236 5.89 13.65 26.30
C GLY A 236 6.26 12.83 25.07
N SER A 237 6.93 13.42 24.09
CA SER A 237 7.30 12.72 22.86
C SER A 237 8.27 11.56 23.13
N PRO A 238 8.11 10.42 22.43
CA PRO A 238 8.83 9.20 22.75
C PRO A 238 10.26 9.19 22.22
N MET A 239 11.13 8.51 22.96
CA MET A 239 12.45 8.05 22.54
C MET A 239 12.48 6.52 22.56
N PHE A 240 12.97 5.94 21.47
CA PHE A 240 13.11 4.51 21.29
C PHE A 240 14.59 4.11 21.17
N ILE A 241 14.90 2.91 21.62
CA ILE A 241 16.24 2.32 21.57
C ILE A 241 16.16 0.90 21.02
N TYR A 242 17.11 0.51 20.19
CA TYR A 242 17.16 -0.86 19.65
C TYR A 242 17.96 -1.75 20.60
N ASP A 243 17.39 -2.86 21.04
CA ASP A 243 18.09 -3.89 21.82
C ASP A 243 18.63 -4.96 20.87
N GLU A 244 19.93 -4.92 20.61
CA GLU A 244 20.62 -5.86 19.71
C GLU A 244 20.54 -7.30 20.24
N THR A 245 20.51 -7.49 21.56
CA THR A 245 20.45 -8.84 22.17
C THR A 245 19.13 -9.52 21.82
N ASN A 246 18.04 -8.75 21.78
CA ASN A 246 16.69 -9.26 21.53
C ASN A 246 16.16 -8.92 20.13
N ASN A 247 16.97 -8.26 19.28
CA ASN A 247 16.65 -7.82 17.93
C ASN A 247 15.35 -6.99 17.81
N LYS A 248 15.05 -6.12 18.78
CA LYS A 248 13.79 -5.35 18.80
C LYS A 248 13.94 -3.91 19.26
N TRP A 249 13.05 -3.06 18.76
CA TRP A 249 12.88 -1.70 19.26
C TRP A 249 12.10 -1.70 20.58
N LEU A 250 12.59 -0.92 21.54
CA LEU A 250 11.96 -0.71 22.84
C LEU A 250 11.71 0.78 23.05
N LEU A 251 10.59 1.12 23.69
CA LEU A 251 10.37 2.47 24.19
C LEU A 251 11.21 2.68 25.45
N ASN A 252 12.10 3.67 25.40
CA ASN A 252 13.11 3.89 26.43
C ASN A 252 12.78 5.08 27.34
N GLY A 253 12.19 6.14 26.80
CA GLY A 253 11.74 7.26 27.63
C GLY A 253 10.83 8.24 26.91
N VAL A 254 10.32 9.21 27.66
CA VAL A 254 9.55 10.35 27.15
C VAL A 254 10.27 11.65 27.46
N LEU A 255 10.28 12.57 26.50
CA LEU A 255 10.96 13.86 26.66
C LEU A 255 10.27 14.69 27.74
N GLN A 256 11.05 15.24 28.66
CA GLN A 256 10.50 16.02 29.78
C GLN A 256 11.10 17.43 29.85
N THR A 257 12.42 17.52 29.79
CA THR A 257 13.16 18.78 29.98
C THR A 257 14.16 18.99 28.84
N GLY A 258 14.66 20.20 28.68
CA GLY A 258 15.70 20.49 27.68
C GLY A 258 15.93 21.99 27.55
N TYR A 259 16.82 22.37 26.63
CA TYR A 259 17.07 23.76 26.28
C TYR A 259 16.34 24.14 24.98
N PRO A 260 15.08 24.62 25.07
CA PRO A 260 14.15 24.65 23.96
C PRO A 260 14.52 25.61 22.83
N TYR A 261 15.49 26.50 23.03
CA TYR A 261 15.94 27.46 22.02
C TYR A 261 17.32 27.14 21.45
N SER A 262 18.06 26.23 22.09
CA SER A 262 19.46 25.98 21.75
C SER A 262 19.67 24.61 21.10
N GLY A 263 18.76 23.65 21.35
CA GLY A 263 18.81 22.31 20.73
C GLY A 263 20.02 21.46 21.15
N TRP A 264 20.74 21.89 22.19
CA TRP A 264 21.98 21.23 22.64
C TRP A 264 21.73 20.04 23.55
N GLU A 265 20.66 20.03 24.34
CA GLU A 265 20.41 18.97 25.33
C GLU A 265 18.92 18.79 25.64
N ASN A 266 18.49 17.52 25.78
CA ASN A 266 17.16 17.10 26.20
C ASN A 266 17.25 16.01 27.27
N GLY A 267 16.47 16.16 28.35
CA GLY A 267 16.28 15.18 29.41
C GLY A 267 15.02 14.34 29.19
N PHE A 268 15.17 13.02 29.27
CA PHE A 268 14.10 12.04 29.10
C PHE A 268 13.85 11.30 30.40
N GLN A 269 12.56 11.20 30.78
CA GLN A 269 12.12 10.31 31.85
C GLN A 269 12.07 8.89 31.31
N LEU A 270 12.78 7.97 31.96
CA LEU A 270 12.81 6.56 31.57
C LEU A 270 11.43 5.93 31.80
N ILE A 271 11.11 4.94 30.96
CA ILE A 271 9.83 4.23 31.08
C ILE A 271 9.77 3.41 32.37
N ARG A 272 8.64 3.52 33.07
CA ARG A 272 8.41 2.91 34.39
C ARG A 272 7.60 1.63 34.25
N LYS A 273 8.22 0.60 33.68
CA LYS A 273 7.55 -0.69 33.36
C LYS A 273 6.93 -1.35 34.59
N ASP A 274 7.65 -1.40 35.70
CA ASP A 274 7.17 -2.06 36.92
C ASP A 274 5.94 -1.34 37.48
N TRP A 275 5.99 0.00 37.58
CA TRP A 275 4.84 0.82 37.99
C TRP A 275 3.62 0.64 37.08
N PHE A 276 3.83 0.50 35.76
CA PHE A 276 2.72 0.21 34.85
C PHE A 276 2.00 -1.09 35.23
N TYR A 277 2.75 -2.18 35.39
CA TYR A 277 2.15 -3.50 35.61
C TYR A 277 1.65 -3.70 37.05
N ASP A 278 2.39 -3.20 38.04
CA ASP A 278 2.10 -3.44 39.46
C ASP A 278 0.95 -2.56 39.99
N ASP A 279 0.83 -1.32 39.49
CA ASP A 279 -0.15 -0.35 39.97
C ASP A 279 -1.29 -0.11 38.96
N ILE A 280 -0.94 0.26 37.73
CA ILE A 280 -1.94 0.75 36.75
C ILE A 280 -2.71 -0.41 36.13
N TYR A 281 -2.00 -1.28 35.42
CA TYR A 281 -2.60 -2.39 34.69
C TYR A 281 -3.33 -3.34 35.65
N ARG A 282 -2.70 -3.67 36.78
CA ARG A 282 -3.31 -4.49 37.84
C ARG A 282 -4.52 -3.80 38.47
N GLY A 283 -4.49 -2.49 38.66
CA GLY A 283 -5.64 -1.74 39.20
C GLY A 283 -6.90 -1.85 38.32
N ASP A 284 -6.72 -1.95 37.01
CA ASP A 284 -7.81 -2.10 36.04
C ASP A 284 -8.10 -3.56 35.65
N THR A 285 -7.15 -4.49 35.80
CA THR A 285 -7.19 -5.87 35.28
C THR A 285 -6.86 -6.89 36.37
N HIS A 286 -7.55 -6.84 37.51
CA HIS A 286 -7.31 -7.77 38.63
C HIS A 286 -8.32 -8.92 38.72
N THR A 287 -9.46 -8.83 37.99
CA THR A 287 -10.52 -9.82 38.06
C THR A 287 -10.31 -10.91 37.01
N VAL A 288 -10.00 -12.13 37.46
CA VAL A 288 -9.76 -13.30 36.61
C VAL A 288 -10.71 -14.43 37.00
N PHE A 289 -11.47 -14.92 36.02
CA PHE A 289 -12.30 -16.12 36.10
C PHE A 289 -11.52 -17.27 35.45
N PHE A 290 -10.89 -18.09 36.28
CA PHE A 290 -10.07 -19.21 35.85
C PHE A 290 -10.74 -20.54 36.21
N GLU A 291 -11.16 -21.28 35.19
CA GLU A 291 -11.83 -22.57 35.31
C GLU A 291 -11.21 -23.56 34.33
N PRO A 292 -10.02 -24.10 34.62
CA PRO A 292 -9.25 -24.88 33.65
C PRO A 292 -9.93 -26.23 33.37
N ARG A 293 -10.50 -26.37 32.17
CA ARG A 293 -11.06 -27.63 31.64
C ARG A 293 -12.32 -28.12 32.36
N SER A 294 -13.05 -27.24 33.04
CA SER A 294 -14.33 -27.58 33.68
C SER A 294 -15.56 -27.19 32.84
N ASN A 295 -15.35 -26.56 31.67
CA ASN A 295 -16.40 -25.91 30.88
C ASN A 295 -17.17 -24.92 31.77
N GLY A 296 -16.45 -23.96 32.37
CA GLY A 296 -16.99 -22.97 33.30
C GLY A 296 -18.22 -22.28 32.71
N HIS A 297 -19.29 -22.21 33.52
CA HIS A 297 -20.53 -21.51 33.15
C HIS A 297 -20.63 -20.25 33.99
N PHE A 298 -20.73 -19.08 33.36
CA PHE A 298 -20.81 -17.79 34.02
C PHE A 298 -22.08 -17.04 33.59
N SER A 299 -22.77 -16.41 34.53
CA SER A 299 -23.82 -15.41 34.25
C SER A 299 -23.32 -14.03 34.64
N PHE A 300 -23.50 -13.04 33.78
CA PHE A 300 -23.07 -11.65 33.99
C PHE A 300 -24.27 -10.72 33.95
N THR A 301 -24.51 -10.07 35.07
CA THR A 301 -25.67 -9.21 35.30
C THR A 301 -25.19 -7.82 35.74
N SER A 302 -25.61 -6.76 35.07
CA SER A 302 -25.49 -5.39 35.57
C SER A 302 -26.43 -5.16 36.75
N ASN A 303 -25.92 -4.54 37.82
CA ASN A 303 -26.72 -4.13 38.98
C ASN A 303 -27.33 -2.73 38.82
N ASN A 304 -27.14 -2.08 37.65
CA ASN A 304 -27.64 -0.74 37.33
C ASN A 304 -27.19 0.37 38.31
N ASN A 305 -26.02 0.21 38.93
CA ASN A 305 -25.46 1.13 39.92
C ASN A 305 -23.94 1.31 39.78
N GLY A 306 -23.41 1.17 38.56
CA GLY A 306 -21.96 1.17 38.33
C GLY A 306 -21.25 -0.14 38.66
N THR A 307 -21.98 -1.17 39.08
CA THR A 307 -21.43 -2.51 39.33
C THR A 307 -22.18 -3.58 38.55
N GLY A 308 -21.55 -4.72 38.39
CA GLY A 308 -22.16 -5.95 37.90
C GLY A 308 -21.78 -7.13 38.77
N THR A 309 -22.46 -8.24 38.57
CA THR A 309 -22.21 -9.49 39.27
C THR A 309 -21.96 -10.58 38.25
N VAL A 310 -20.80 -11.22 38.33
CA VAL A 310 -20.45 -12.42 37.57
C VAL A 310 -20.56 -13.61 38.51
N THR A 311 -21.41 -14.57 38.17
CA THR A 311 -21.66 -15.76 38.98
C THR A 311 -21.25 -17.01 38.22
N GLU A 312 -20.40 -17.83 38.82
CA GLU A 312 -20.13 -19.17 38.33
C GLU A 312 -21.31 -20.10 38.65
N THR A 313 -21.92 -20.69 37.63
CA THR A 313 -23.18 -21.47 37.67
C THR A 313 -22.98 -22.97 37.46
N ASN A 314 -21.73 -23.44 37.35
CA ASN A 314 -21.43 -24.85 37.09
C ASN A 314 -21.59 -25.70 38.37
N GLU A 315 -22.54 -26.65 38.37
CA GLU A 315 -22.90 -27.48 39.55
C GLU A 315 -21.85 -28.57 39.91
N LYS A 316 -20.80 -28.76 39.10
CA LYS A 316 -19.81 -29.85 39.27
C LYS A 316 -18.60 -29.53 40.14
N VAL A 317 -18.62 -28.44 40.92
CA VAL A 317 -17.56 -28.18 41.90
C VAL A 317 -17.85 -28.96 43.17
N SER A 318 -16.96 -29.87 43.57
CA SER A 318 -17.00 -30.60 44.85
C SER A 318 -16.83 -29.70 46.09
N ASN A 319 -17.02 -28.38 45.93
CA ASN A 319 -17.05 -27.35 46.96
C ASN A 319 -18.06 -26.25 46.56
N PRO A 320 -19.26 -26.19 47.14
CA PRO A 320 -20.44 -25.52 46.58
C PRO A 320 -20.51 -24.01 46.86
N LYS A 321 -19.38 -23.33 47.04
CA LYS A 321 -19.40 -21.86 47.09
C LYS A 321 -19.41 -21.35 45.65
N LEU A 322 -20.59 -21.04 45.10
CA LEU A 322 -20.69 -20.24 43.88
C LEU A 322 -19.71 -19.06 44.00
N LYS A 323 -18.74 -18.96 43.09
CA LYS A 323 -17.88 -17.79 43.00
C LYS A 323 -18.72 -16.66 42.42
N VAL A 324 -19.37 -15.92 43.31
CA VAL A 324 -20.06 -14.67 42.98
C VAL A 324 -19.06 -13.54 43.16
N GLN A 325 -18.72 -12.86 42.07
CA GLN A 325 -17.81 -11.73 42.08
C GLN A 325 -18.56 -10.47 41.67
N THR A 326 -18.46 -9.42 42.47
CA THR A 326 -18.89 -8.08 42.07
C THR A 326 -17.77 -7.41 41.29
N VAL A 327 -18.12 -6.86 40.13
CA VAL A 327 -17.21 -6.17 39.22
C VAL A 327 -17.67 -4.73 38.99
N ARG A 328 -16.76 -3.85 38.60
CA ARG A 328 -17.08 -2.45 38.29
C ARG A 328 -17.41 -2.27 36.82
N LEU A 329 -18.46 -1.50 36.53
CA LEU A 329 -18.98 -1.20 35.19
C LEU A 329 -19.05 0.31 34.95
N PHE A 330 -19.63 0.74 33.84
CA PHE A 330 -19.97 2.15 33.63
C PHE A 330 -20.91 2.65 34.73
N ASP A 331 -20.57 3.78 35.34
CA ASP A 331 -21.34 4.36 36.45
C ASP A 331 -21.89 5.75 36.08
N GLU A 332 -23.19 5.82 35.81
CA GLU A 332 -23.90 7.06 35.50
C GLU A 332 -23.96 8.04 36.68
N SER A 333 -23.80 7.56 37.92
CA SER A 333 -23.86 8.38 39.12
C SER A 333 -22.61 9.25 39.33
N LEU A 334 -21.48 8.86 38.73
CA LEU A 334 -20.25 9.64 38.76
C LEU A 334 -20.34 10.85 37.82
N ASN A 335 -19.41 11.79 37.94
CA ASN A 335 -19.33 12.93 37.02
C ASN A 335 -18.85 12.47 35.63
N GLU A 336 -19.42 13.04 34.56
CA GLU A 336 -18.97 12.77 33.17
C GLU A 336 -17.48 13.13 33.00
N THR A 337 -17.08 14.25 33.60
CA THR A 337 -15.70 14.70 33.64
C THR A 337 -15.32 15.20 35.01
N ASP A 338 -14.09 14.96 35.42
CA ASP A 338 -13.52 15.41 36.69
C ASP A 338 -12.02 15.69 36.53
N LYS A 339 -11.32 16.15 37.58
CA LYS A 339 -9.91 16.54 37.54
C LYS A 339 -9.04 15.61 38.39
N GLU A 340 -7.98 15.08 37.80
CA GLU A 340 -6.97 14.32 38.53
C GLU A 340 -5.93 15.22 39.22
N PRO A 341 -5.43 14.83 40.41
CA PRO A 341 -4.24 15.42 41.00
C PRO A 341 -3.03 15.31 40.05
N VAL A 342 -2.15 16.31 40.08
CA VAL A 342 -0.92 16.35 39.30
C VAL A 342 0.23 16.83 40.19
N TYR A 343 1.40 16.21 40.05
CA TYR A 343 2.59 16.47 40.85
C TYR A 343 3.70 17.14 40.00
N ALA A 344 3.27 17.93 39.02
CA ALA A 344 4.07 18.67 38.04
C ALA A 344 3.34 19.96 37.64
N ALA A 345 4.04 20.90 37.00
CA ALA A 345 3.47 22.17 36.58
C ALA A 345 2.68 22.02 35.26
N GLY A 346 1.34 21.83 35.29
CA GLY A 346 0.55 21.94 34.07
C GLY A 346 -0.92 21.51 34.15
N GLY A 347 -1.70 22.00 33.17
CA GLY A 347 -2.92 21.38 32.62
C GLY A 347 -4.24 21.40 33.40
N VAL A 348 -5.35 21.22 32.66
CA VAL A 348 -6.70 21.03 33.22
C VAL A 348 -6.80 19.68 33.95
N ASN A 349 -6.04 18.68 33.48
CA ASN A 349 -5.97 17.32 34.01
C ASN A 349 -7.33 16.62 34.08
N GLN A 350 -8.18 16.88 33.07
CA GLN A 350 -9.51 16.29 32.97
C GLN A 350 -9.42 14.78 32.69
N TYR A 351 -10.30 14.00 33.31
CA TYR A 351 -10.52 12.57 33.05
C TYR A 351 -12.04 12.26 33.05
N ARG A 352 -12.43 11.01 32.78
CA ARG A 352 -13.84 10.59 32.65
C ARG A 352 -14.22 9.49 33.66
N PRO A 353 -14.61 9.86 34.89
CA PRO A 353 -14.92 8.93 35.97
C PRO A 353 -15.93 7.84 35.58
N ARG A 354 -17.04 8.20 34.91
CA ARG A 354 -18.10 7.25 34.54
C ARG A 354 -17.58 6.07 33.73
N LEU A 355 -16.73 6.36 32.73
CA LEU A 355 -16.13 5.35 31.86
C LEU A 355 -15.02 4.58 32.57
N ASN A 356 -14.15 5.29 33.30
CA ASN A 356 -13.02 4.68 34.01
C ASN A 356 -13.45 3.73 35.12
N ASN A 357 -14.64 3.90 35.70
CA ASN A 357 -15.11 3.01 36.77
C ASN A 357 -15.06 1.53 36.34
N GLY A 358 -15.36 1.25 35.07
CA GLY A 358 -15.33 -0.09 34.51
C GLY A 358 -13.96 -0.75 34.54
N GLU A 359 -13.90 -2.01 34.95
CA GLU A 359 -12.67 -2.82 34.99
C GLU A 359 -12.63 -3.88 33.89
N ASN A 360 -11.41 -4.32 33.55
CA ASN A 360 -11.18 -5.39 32.61
C ASN A 360 -11.43 -6.75 33.28
N LEU A 361 -12.05 -7.67 32.55
CA LEU A 361 -12.33 -9.03 33.02
C LEU A 361 -11.59 -10.04 32.15
N SER A 362 -10.90 -10.99 32.78
CA SER A 362 -10.25 -12.10 32.10
C SER A 362 -11.01 -13.40 32.34
N PHE A 363 -11.35 -14.11 31.28
CA PHE A 363 -11.99 -15.41 31.31
C PHE A 363 -11.04 -16.44 30.70
N ILE A 364 -10.70 -17.46 31.49
CA ILE A 364 -9.73 -18.49 31.11
C ILE A 364 -10.36 -19.86 31.32
N ASP A 365 -10.53 -20.61 30.22
CA ASP A 365 -11.02 -21.99 30.24
C ASP A 365 -10.47 -22.78 29.05
N TYR A 366 -9.68 -23.82 29.32
CA TYR A 366 -9.12 -24.71 28.29
C TYR A 366 -10.07 -25.85 27.86
N GLY A 367 -11.32 -25.81 28.28
CA GLY A 367 -12.44 -26.58 27.73
C GLY A 367 -13.27 -25.71 26.78
N ASN A 368 -14.56 -25.57 27.04
CA ASN A 368 -15.45 -24.64 26.35
C ASN A 368 -16.29 -23.87 27.38
N GLY A 369 -15.82 -22.68 27.73
CA GLY A 369 -16.47 -21.82 28.70
C GLY A 369 -17.75 -21.18 28.14
N LYS A 370 -18.67 -20.79 29.03
CA LYS A 370 -19.91 -20.10 28.65
C LYS A 370 -20.10 -18.85 29.48
N LEU A 371 -20.43 -17.74 28.83
CA LEU A 371 -20.78 -16.48 29.46
C LEU A 371 -22.17 -16.05 29.00
N ILE A 372 -23.12 -15.95 29.92
CA ILE A 372 -24.51 -15.55 29.65
C ILE A 372 -24.73 -14.13 30.15
N LEU A 373 -25.26 -13.24 29.32
CA LEU A 373 -25.65 -11.88 29.74
C LEU A 373 -27.12 -11.85 30.14
N SER A 374 -27.41 -11.56 31.41
CA SER A 374 -28.77 -11.55 31.94
C SER A 374 -29.48 -10.19 31.76
N ASN A 375 -28.73 -9.14 31.46
CA ASN A 375 -29.23 -7.84 31.02
C ASN A 375 -28.16 -7.12 30.17
N ASN A 376 -28.48 -5.93 29.65
CA ASN A 376 -27.51 -5.13 28.89
C ASN A 376 -26.31 -4.74 29.76
N ILE A 377 -25.10 -4.92 29.23
CA ILE A 377 -23.86 -4.59 29.91
C ILE A 377 -23.18 -3.41 29.21
N ASN A 378 -23.03 -2.30 29.95
CA ASN A 378 -22.10 -1.23 29.60
C ASN A 378 -20.91 -1.27 30.56
N GLN A 379 -19.78 -1.77 30.08
CA GLN A 379 -18.56 -1.95 30.86
C GLN A 379 -17.68 -0.69 30.88
N GLY A 380 -18.10 0.41 30.25
CA GLY A 380 -17.32 1.64 30.18
C GLY A 380 -15.98 1.41 29.48
N ALA A 381 -14.87 1.75 30.14
CA ALA A 381 -13.52 1.49 29.65
C ALA A 381 -12.98 0.09 30.03
N GLY A 382 -13.79 -0.77 30.64
CA GLY A 382 -13.45 -2.17 30.87
C GLY A 382 -13.60 -2.99 29.59
N GLY A 383 -12.61 -3.84 29.31
CA GLY A 383 -12.62 -4.79 28.20
C GLY A 383 -12.71 -6.25 28.66
N LEU A 384 -12.84 -7.16 27.70
CA LEU A 384 -12.89 -8.60 27.93
C LEU A 384 -11.66 -9.27 27.34
N TYR A 385 -10.97 -10.09 28.12
CA TYR A 385 -9.87 -10.94 27.69
C TYR A 385 -10.32 -12.39 27.79
N PHE A 386 -10.14 -13.15 26.70
CA PHE A 386 -10.45 -14.58 26.63
C PHE A 386 -9.19 -15.38 26.33
N GLU A 387 -8.94 -16.40 27.14
CA GLU A 387 -7.96 -17.44 26.88
C GLU A 387 -8.64 -18.81 26.90
N GLY A 388 -8.56 -19.52 25.78
CA GLY A 388 -9.35 -20.71 25.50
C GLY A 388 -10.72 -20.42 24.88
N ASP A 389 -11.45 -21.48 24.55
CA ASP A 389 -12.69 -21.36 23.78
C ASP A 389 -13.88 -20.96 24.66
N PHE A 390 -14.70 -20.03 24.16
CA PHE A 390 -15.90 -19.56 24.87
C PHE A 390 -17.12 -19.42 23.96
N THR A 391 -18.30 -19.60 24.53
CA THR A 391 -19.57 -19.14 23.95
C THR A 391 -20.16 -18.02 24.80
N VAL A 392 -20.32 -16.82 24.23
CA VAL A 392 -20.96 -15.67 24.86
C VAL A 392 -22.37 -15.51 24.29
N SER A 393 -23.40 -15.54 25.14
CA SER A 393 -24.81 -15.51 24.72
C SER A 393 -25.66 -14.54 25.54
N PRO A 394 -26.65 -13.87 24.95
CA PRO A 394 -27.70 -13.19 25.70
C PRO A 394 -28.70 -14.22 26.26
N GLU A 395 -29.42 -13.87 27.32
CA GLU A 395 -30.60 -14.64 27.75
C GLU A 395 -31.76 -14.47 26.74
N ASN A 396 -31.94 -13.24 26.24
CA ASN A 396 -32.93 -12.86 25.26
C ASN A 396 -32.24 -12.12 24.09
N ASN A 397 -32.03 -10.83 24.24
CA ASN A 397 -31.53 -9.91 23.20
C ASN A 397 -30.60 -8.83 23.78
N GLU A 398 -30.01 -9.13 24.93
CA GLU A 398 -29.11 -8.24 25.66
C GLU A 398 -27.91 -7.84 24.79
N THR A 399 -27.42 -6.62 25.01
CA THR A 399 -26.26 -6.06 24.31
C THR A 399 -25.05 -5.91 25.23
N TRP A 400 -23.88 -5.83 24.63
CA TRP A 400 -22.64 -5.50 25.33
C TRP A 400 -21.92 -4.32 24.68
N GLN A 401 -21.37 -3.45 25.51
CA GLN A 401 -20.51 -2.33 25.15
C GLN A 401 -19.36 -2.22 26.16
N GLY A 402 -18.14 -2.01 25.68
CA GLY A 402 -16.95 -1.84 26.52
C GLY A 402 -15.74 -1.41 25.71
N ALA A 403 -14.54 -1.50 26.30
CA ALA A 403 -13.31 -1.08 25.63
C ALA A 403 -12.97 -1.91 24.40
N GLY A 404 -13.24 -3.22 24.45
CA GLY A 404 -12.99 -4.15 23.37
C GLY A 404 -12.89 -5.58 23.85
N VAL A 405 -12.61 -6.48 22.91
CA VAL A 405 -12.42 -7.91 23.16
C VAL A 405 -11.03 -8.30 22.66
N HIS A 406 -10.23 -8.90 23.55
CA HIS A 406 -8.95 -9.52 23.25
C HIS A 406 -9.12 -11.04 23.32
N ILE A 407 -8.73 -11.75 22.26
CA ILE A 407 -8.79 -13.22 22.22
C ILE A 407 -7.39 -13.76 21.98
N SER A 408 -6.91 -14.59 22.91
CA SER A 408 -5.58 -15.20 22.84
C SER A 408 -5.40 -16.06 21.59
N GLU A 409 -4.15 -16.28 21.21
CA GLU A 409 -3.78 -17.21 20.14
C GLU A 409 -4.43 -18.59 20.35
N ASP A 410 -4.79 -19.25 19.26
CA ASP A 410 -5.47 -20.56 19.24
C ASP A 410 -6.83 -20.64 19.95
N SER A 411 -7.39 -19.51 20.40
CA SER A 411 -8.69 -19.47 21.09
C SER A 411 -9.80 -18.98 20.16
N THR A 412 -11.01 -19.51 20.32
CA THR A 412 -12.22 -19.10 19.59
C THR A 412 -13.35 -18.70 20.53
N VAL A 413 -13.86 -17.48 20.36
CA VAL A 413 -15.05 -16.99 21.08
C VAL A 413 -16.23 -16.91 20.12
N THR A 414 -17.22 -17.79 20.32
CA THR A 414 -18.52 -17.69 19.64
C THR A 414 -19.35 -16.61 20.31
N TRP A 415 -19.55 -15.49 19.62
CA TRP A 415 -20.16 -14.27 20.13
C TRP A 415 -21.57 -14.07 19.60
N LYS A 416 -22.58 -14.33 20.45
CA LYS A 416 -24.00 -14.26 20.08
C LYS A 416 -24.72 -13.00 20.57
N VAL A 417 -23.96 -12.00 21.01
CA VAL A 417 -24.45 -10.75 21.61
C VAL A 417 -24.35 -9.60 20.61
N ASN A 418 -25.41 -8.81 20.45
CA ASN A 418 -25.37 -7.61 19.60
C ASN A 418 -24.67 -6.44 20.29
N GLY A 419 -24.17 -5.49 19.49
CA GLY A 419 -23.62 -4.23 19.97
C GLY A 419 -24.68 -3.12 20.10
N VAL A 420 -24.21 -1.91 20.37
CA VAL A 420 -25.03 -0.70 20.57
C VAL A 420 -24.81 0.28 19.41
N ALA A 421 -25.86 0.98 18.98
CA ALA A 421 -25.76 2.01 17.94
C ALA A 421 -24.75 3.11 18.32
N ASN A 422 -23.94 3.55 17.36
CA ASN A 422 -22.85 4.52 17.53
C ASN A 422 -21.72 4.08 18.47
N ASP A 423 -21.67 2.80 18.86
CA ASP A 423 -20.50 2.19 19.48
C ASP A 423 -19.69 1.38 18.47
N ARG A 424 -18.37 1.41 18.61
CA ARG A 424 -17.43 0.60 17.83
C ARG A 424 -16.80 -0.46 18.71
N LEU A 425 -17.06 -1.74 18.41
CA LEU A 425 -16.36 -2.86 19.02
C LEU A 425 -14.91 -2.89 18.53
N SER A 426 -13.94 -2.87 19.44
CA SER A 426 -12.54 -3.12 19.11
C SER A 426 -12.22 -4.59 19.32
N LYS A 427 -11.75 -5.29 18.28
CA LYS A 427 -11.27 -6.68 18.36
C LYS A 427 -9.75 -6.72 18.11
N ILE A 428 -9.02 -7.26 19.08
CA ILE A 428 -7.57 -7.50 19.04
C ILE A 428 -7.23 -8.91 19.56
N GLY A 429 -5.94 -9.24 19.63
CA GLY A 429 -5.45 -10.57 19.95
C GLY A 429 -5.58 -11.54 18.77
N LYS A 430 -4.62 -12.46 18.66
CA LYS A 430 -4.46 -13.35 17.50
C LYS A 430 -5.61 -14.35 17.29
N GLY A 431 -6.42 -14.60 18.31
CA GLY A 431 -7.52 -15.55 18.24
C GLY A 431 -8.74 -15.09 17.45
N THR A 432 -9.75 -15.96 17.43
CA THR A 432 -10.93 -15.85 16.56
C THR A 432 -12.16 -15.38 17.32
N LEU A 433 -12.84 -14.35 16.81
CA LEU A 433 -14.18 -13.96 17.23
C LEU A 433 -15.19 -14.44 16.17
N HIS A 434 -16.00 -15.44 16.50
CA HIS A 434 -17.07 -15.94 15.62
C HIS A 434 -18.39 -15.27 15.94
N VAL A 435 -18.77 -14.26 15.16
CA VAL A 435 -19.96 -13.44 15.37
C VAL A 435 -21.20 -14.19 14.86
N GLN A 436 -22.11 -14.52 15.78
CA GLN A 436 -23.28 -15.36 15.51
C GLN A 436 -24.52 -14.88 16.29
N ALA A 437 -24.69 -13.57 16.48
CA ALA A 437 -25.87 -13.00 17.11
C ALA A 437 -27.08 -13.03 16.15
N LYS A 438 -28.27 -12.65 16.65
CA LYS A 438 -29.51 -12.61 15.85
C LYS A 438 -29.94 -11.19 15.51
N GLY A 439 -30.45 -10.98 14.30
CA GLY A 439 -31.06 -9.73 13.87
C GLY A 439 -30.07 -8.71 13.31
N GLU A 440 -30.48 -7.43 13.33
CA GLU A 440 -29.67 -6.30 12.89
C GLU A 440 -28.86 -5.71 14.04
N ASN A 441 -27.57 -6.02 14.09
CA ASN A 441 -26.63 -5.33 14.99
C ASN A 441 -26.41 -3.89 14.50
N GLN A 442 -26.65 -2.92 15.38
CA GLN A 442 -26.48 -1.50 15.08
C GLN A 442 -25.06 -0.98 15.36
N GLY A 443 -24.24 -1.72 16.11
CA GLY A 443 -22.85 -1.38 16.38
C GLY A 443 -21.94 -1.60 15.19
N SER A 444 -20.80 -0.90 15.17
CA SER A 444 -19.71 -1.13 14.22
C SER A 444 -18.57 -1.94 14.84
N ILE A 445 -17.60 -2.37 14.04
CA ILE A 445 -16.41 -3.08 14.51
C ILE A 445 -15.14 -2.52 13.85
N SER A 446 -14.06 -2.46 14.63
CA SER A 446 -12.69 -2.30 14.16
C SER A 446 -11.90 -3.56 14.50
N VAL A 447 -11.34 -4.20 13.49
CA VAL A 447 -10.57 -5.45 13.61
C VAL A 447 -9.10 -5.11 13.44
N GLY A 448 -8.39 -5.08 14.57
CA GLY A 448 -6.96 -4.80 14.60
C GLY A 448 -6.11 -6.07 14.49
N ASP A 449 -6.57 -7.20 15.01
CA ASP A 449 -5.76 -8.43 15.05
C ASP A 449 -6.63 -9.70 15.13
N GLY A 450 -6.03 -10.83 14.73
CA GLY A 450 -6.66 -12.14 14.68
C GLY A 450 -7.75 -12.25 13.62
N THR A 451 -8.73 -13.13 13.86
CA THR A 451 -9.80 -13.41 12.90
C THR A 451 -11.17 -13.02 13.44
N VAL A 452 -12.02 -12.45 12.59
CA VAL A 452 -13.46 -12.25 12.86
C VAL A 452 -14.26 -12.98 11.79
N ILE A 453 -15.05 -13.97 12.20
CA ILE A 453 -15.95 -14.71 11.30
C ILE A 453 -17.34 -14.08 11.40
N LEU A 454 -17.90 -13.66 10.27
CA LEU A 454 -19.24 -13.07 10.18
C LEU A 454 -20.26 -14.13 9.81
N ASP A 455 -21.10 -14.48 10.78
CA ASP A 455 -22.13 -15.51 10.68
C ASP A 455 -23.39 -15.09 11.48
N GLN A 456 -23.76 -13.82 11.37
CA GLN A 456 -24.97 -13.28 11.97
C GLN A 456 -26.19 -14.04 11.45
N GLN A 457 -27.09 -14.39 12.36
CA GLN A 457 -28.33 -15.10 12.07
C GLN A 457 -29.48 -14.11 11.88
N ALA A 458 -30.44 -14.45 11.02
CA ALA A 458 -31.64 -13.64 10.87
C ALA A 458 -32.50 -13.69 12.15
N ASP A 459 -33.21 -12.60 12.45
CA ASP A 459 -34.29 -12.61 13.44
C ASP A 459 -35.58 -13.24 12.87
N ASP A 460 -36.63 -13.30 13.70
CA ASP A 460 -37.94 -13.85 13.31
C ASP A 460 -38.63 -13.05 12.18
N LYS A 461 -38.13 -11.84 11.86
CA LYS A 461 -38.61 -10.98 10.76
C LYS A 461 -37.71 -11.07 9.52
N GLY A 462 -36.70 -11.95 9.53
CA GLY A 462 -35.75 -12.11 8.43
C GLY A 462 -34.68 -11.03 8.35
N LYS A 463 -34.60 -10.11 9.32
CA LYS A 463 -33.59 -9.05 9.36
C LYS A 463 -32.25 -9.61 9.81
N LYS A 464 -31.16 -9.22 9.14
CA LYS A 464 -29.82 -9.78 9.36
C LYS A 464 -28.75 -8.75 9.02
N GLN A 465 -27.91 -8.41 10.00
CA GLN A 465 -26.71 -7.57 9.82
C GLN A 465 -25.74 -7.82 10.97
N ALA A 466 -24.51 -8.23 10.64
CA ALA A 466 -23.45 -8.47 11.62
C ALA A 466 -22.94 -7.18 12.25
N PHE A 467 -22.72 -6.14 11.44
CA PHE A 467 -22.29 -4.80 11.89
C PHE A 467 -22.78 -3.72 10.94
N SER A 468 -22.95 -2.50 11.44
CA SER A 468 -23.33 -1.33 10.65
C SER A 468 -22.15 -0.75 9.83
N GLU A 469 -20.93 -1.00 10.28
CA GLU A 469 -19.67 -0.63 9.62
C GLU A 469 -18.55 -1.55 10.09
N ILE A 470 -17.60 -1.88 9.19
CA ILE A 470 -16.49 -2.80 9.47
C ILE A 470 -15.19 -2.14 9.02
N GLY A 471 -14.25 -2.00 9.96
CA GLY A 471 -12.88 -1.56 9.71
C GLY A 471 -11.86 -2.68 9.83
N LEU A 472 -10.99 -2.83 8.83
CA LEU A 472 -9.77 -3.62 8.90
C LEU A 472 -8.57 -2.67 8.99
N VAL A 473 -7.79 -2.78 10.07
CA VAL A 473 -6.63 -1.90 10.34
C VAL A 473 -5.42 -2.68 10.85
N SER A 474 -4.24 -2.04 10.78
CA SER A 474 -2.91 -2.52 11.15
C SER A 474 -2.30 -3.63 10.28
N GLY A 475 -3.09 -4.27 9.42
CA GLY A 475 -2.64 -5.35 8.52
C GLY A 475 -2.63 -6.75 9.16
N ARG A 476 -2.85 -6.87 10.47
CA ARG A 476 -2.84 -8.14 11.20
C ARG A 476 -4.19 -8.88 11.16
N GLY A 477 -5.29 -8.13 11.16
CA GLY A 477 -6.64 -8.67 11.20
C GLY A 477 -7.11 -9.34 9.90
N THR A 478 -7.99 -10.34 10.05
CA THR A 478 -8.78 -10.97 8.98
C THR A 478 -10.26 -10.95 9.32
N VAL A 479 -11.11 -10.53 8.38
CA VAL A 479 -12.57 -10.69 8.45
C VAL A 479 -12.97 -11.75 7.42
N GLN A 480 -13.62 -12.82 7.87
CA GLN A 480 -14.07 -13.94 7.05
C GLN A 480 -15.59 -13.94 6.93
N LEU A 481 -16.11 -14.16 5.73
CA LEU A 481 -17.53 -14.41 5.50
C LEU A 481 -17.89 -15.89 5.71
N ASN A 482 -18.97 -16.16 6.45
CA ASN A 482 -19.52 -17.53 6.55
C ASN A 482 -20.95 -17.63 5.99
N ALA A 483 -21.53 -16.49 5.59
CA ALA A 483 -22.83 -16.40 4.95
C ALA A 483 -22.92 -15.10 4.13
N ASP A 484 -23.84 -15.04 3.17
CA ASP A 484 -24.14 -13.80 2.43
C ASP A 484 -24.90 -12.79 3.29
N ASN A 485 -24.96 -11.54 2.84
CA ASN A 485 -25.74 -10.45 3.45
C ASN A 485 -25.40 -10.20 4.93
N GLN A 486 -24.11 -10.24 5.27
CA GLN A 486 -23.60 -9.97 6.62
C GLN A 486 -23.47 -8.47 6.90
N PHE A 487 -23.18 -7.66 5.87
CA PHE A 487 -23.03 -6.21 5.98
C PHE A 487 -23.27 -5.55 4.62
N ASN A 488 -23.42 -4.22 4.61
CA ASN A 488 -23.41 -3.44 3.38
C ASN A 488 -21.95 -3.25 2.89
N PRO A 489 -21.56 -3.73 1.70
CA PRO A 489 -20.19 -3.61 1.19
C PRO A 489 -19.64 -2.18 1.16
N ASP A 490 -20.48 -1.16 0.96
CA ASP A 490 -20.05 0.25 0.99
C ASP A 490 -19.71 0.75 2.40
N LYS A 491 -19.98 -0.05 3.44
CA LYS A 491 -19.64 0.21 4.85
C LYS A 491 -18.44 -0.60 5.34
N LEU A 492 -17.75 -1.29 4.44
CA LEU A 492 -16.44 -1.86 4.71
C LEU A 492 -15.36 -0.84 4.36
N TYR A 493 -14.36 -0.69 5.24
CA TYR A 493 -13.14 0.05 4.94
C TYR A 493 -11.88 -0.69 5.37
N PHE A 494 -10.84 -0.51 4.55
CA PHE A 494 -9.47 -0.85 4.90
C PHE A 494 -8.77 0.45 5.32
N GLY A 495 -8.63 0.64 6.63
CA GLY A 495 -8.00 1.82 7.22
C GLY A 495 -6.48 1.73 7.12
N PHE A 496 -5.78 2.34 8.08
CA PHE A 496 -4.31 2.33 8.11
C PHE A 496 -3.75 0.90 8.11
N ARG A 497 -2.92 0.58 7.11
CA ARG A 497 -2.34 -0.75 6.83
C ARG A 497 -3.35 -1.87 6.55
N GLY A 498 -4.63 -1.55 6.43
CA GLY A 498 -5.67 -2.50 6.04
C GLY A 498 -5.68 -3.80 6.85
N GLY A 499 -5.75 -4.92 6.13
CA GLY A 499 -6.00 -6.27 6.63
C GLY A 499 -6.64 -7.13 5.53
N ARG A 500 -7.08 -8.34 5.88
CA ARG A 500 -7.68 -9.28 4.91
C ARG A 500 -9.21 -9.33 5.05
N LEU A 501 -9.91 -9.14 3.94
CA LEU A 501 -11.28 -9.62 3.77
C LEU A 501 -11.22 -10.97 3.06
N ASP A 502 -11.47 -12.05 3.79
CA ASP A 502 -11.64 -13.38 3.21
C ASP A 502 -13.11 -13.60 2.83
N LEU A 503 -13.34 -13.73 1.52
CA LEU A 503 -14.65 -13.97 0.96
C LEU A 503 -15.12 -15.41 1.20
N ASN A 504 -14.21 -16.36 1.43
CA ASN A 504 -14.51 -17.75 1.75
C ASN A 504 -15.63 -18.37 0.87
N GLY A 505 -15.54 -18.20 -0.45
CA GLY A 505 -16.53 -18.72 -1.40
C GLY A 505 -17.78 -17.86 -1.62
N HIS A 506 -17.93 -16.74 -0.91
CA HIS A 506 -18.99 -15.76 -1.13
C HIS A 506 -18.60 -14.69 -2.16
N SER A 507 -19.58 -13.94 -2.68
CA SER A 507 -19.34 -12.87 -3.66
C SER A 507 -19.91 -11.54 -3.18
N LEU A 508 -19.25 -10.44 -3.52
CA LEU A 508 -19.64 -9.09 -3.09
C LEU A 508 -19.63 -8.12 -4.28
N SER A 509 -20.51 -7.11 -4.22
CA SER A 509 -20.53 -5.99 -5.16
C SER A 509 -20.30 -4.68 -4.41
N PHE A 510 -19.43 -3.83 -4.95
CA PHE A 510 -19.06 -2.53 -4.39
C PHE A 510 -19.30 -1.41 -5.41
N HIS A 511 -19.76 -0.25 -4.96
CA HIS A 511 -19.65 0.96 -5.77
C HIS A 511 -18.19 1.41 -5.84
N ARG A 512 -17.57 1.50 -4.67
CA ARG A 512 -16.13 1.71 -4.50
C ARG A 512 -15.66 0.96 -3.27
N ILE A 513 -14.41 0.55 -3.25
CA ILE A 513 -13.80 -0.04 -2.06
C ILE A 513 -13.13 1.09 -1.28
N GLN A 514 -13.48 1.26 -0.01
CA GLN A 514 -12.81 2.24 0.83
C GLN A 514 -11.45 1.68 1.26
N SER A 515 -10.35 2.26 0.79
CA SER A 515 -9.00 1.77 1.08
C SER A 515 -8.01 2.92 1.27
N THR A 516 -7.20 2.83 2.31
CA THR A 516 -6.16 3.83 2.61
C THR A 516 -4.86 3.55 1.87
N ASP A 517 -4.40 2.30 1.87
CA ASP A 517 -3.08 1.91 1.40
C ASP A 517 -3.04 0.46 0.87
N GLU A 518 -1.85 -0.04 0.61
CA GLU A 518 -1.62 -1.37 0.02
C GLU A 518 -1.78 -2.54 0.98
N GLY A 519 -2.00 -2.29 2.27
CA GLY A 519 -2.33 -3.32 3.24
C GLY A 519 -3.77 -3.83 3.12
N ALA A 520 -4.62 -3.16 2.33
CA ALA A 520 -5.94 -3.66 1.97
C ALA A 520 -5.83 -4.93 1.12
N MET A 521 -6.43 -6.03 1.55
CA MET A 521 -6.42 -7.29 0.79
C MET A 521 -7.82 -7.90 0.73
N ILE A 522 -8.29 -8.24 -0.47
CA ILE A 522 -9.48 -9.06 -0.68
C ILE A 522 -9.04 -10.41 -1.24
N VAL A 523 -9.35 -11.47 -0.51
CA VAL A 523 -8.87 -12.83 -0.76
C VAL A 523 -10.03 -13.82 -0.75
N ASN A 524 -9.76 -15.03 -1.22
CA ASN A 524 -10.64 -16.17 -1.02
C ASN A 524 -9.79 -17.33 -0.53
N HIS A 525 -9.90 -17.71 0.74
CA HIS A 525 -9.17 -18.85 1.29
C HIS A 525 -9.94 -20.18 1.13
N ASN A 526 -11.14 -20.13 0.54
CA ASN A 526 -11.90 -21.34 0.21
C ASN A 526 -11.28 -22.07 -0.99
N ALA A 527 -10.85 -23.31 -0.78
CA ALA A 527 -10.17 -24.10 -1.80
C ALA A 527 -11.10 -24.62 -2.91
N THR A 528 -12.41 -24.68 -2.67
CA THR A 528 -13.37 -25.38 -3.55
C THR A 528 -14.36 -24.46 -4.22
N THR A 529 -14.73 -23.35 -3.57
CA THR A 529 -15.77 -22.44 -4.04
C THR A 529 -15.15 -21.16 -4.56
N THR A 530 -15.52 -20.77 -5.78
CA THR A 530 -15.05 -19.53 -6.40
C THR A 530 -15.79 -18.32 -5.86
N SER A 531 -15.06 -17.26 -5.52
CA SER A 531 -15.61 -15.96 -5.15
C SER A 531 -15.53 -14.97 -6.31
N THR A 532 -16.43 -13.99 -6.34
CA THR A 532 -16.40 -12.88 -7.30
C THR A 532 -16.56 -11.55 -6.58
N VAL A 533 -15.70 -10.59 -6.92
CA VAL A 533 -15.84 -9.18 -6.55
C VAL A 533 -16.29 -8.39 -7.77
N THR A 534 -17.41 -7.70 -7.65
CA THR A 534 -17.90 -6.78 -8.69
C THR A 534 -17.71 -5.34 -8.23
N ILE A 535 -17.18 -4.49 -9.12
CA ILE A 535 -17.01 -3.05 -8.90
C ILE A 535 -17.80 -2.30 -9.98
N THR A 536 -18.77 -1.50 -9.56
CA THR A 536 -19.67 -0.76 -10.46
C THR A 536 -19.33 0.72 -10.62
N GLY A 537 -18.38 1.23 -9.84
CA GLY A 537 -18.13 2.67 -9.76
C GLY A 537 -19.22 3.41 -8.98
N ASN A 538 -18.99 4.69 -8.72
CA ASN A 538 -19.96 5.55 -8.03
C ASN A 538 -21.28 5.65 -8.83
N GLU A 539 -22.40 5.51 -8.13
CA GLU A 539 -23.76 5.58 -8.70
C GLU A 539 -24.00 6.90 -9.46
N SER A 540 -23.51 8.01 -8.90
CA SER A 540 -23.65 9.36 -9.47
C SER A 540 -22.33 10.11 -9.43
N ILE A 541 -22.15 11.04 -10.36
CA ILE A 541 -21.06 12.03 -10.35
C ILE A 541 -21.55 13.45 -10.08
N THR A 542 -22.86 13.59 -9.87
CA THR A 542 -23.47 14.86 -9.48
C THR A 542 -23.39 15.00 -7.97
N GLN A 543 -22.66 16.00 -7.50
CA GLN A 543 -22.55 16.26 -6.07
C GLN A 543 -23.90 16.73 -5.49
N PRO A 544 -24.35 16.19 -4.35
CA PRO A 544 -25.55 16.65 -3.68
C PRO A 544 -25.36 18.04 -3.08
N SER A 545 -26.43 18.78 -2.80
CA SER A 545 -26.35 20.04 -2.05
C SER A 545 -26.19 19.76 -0.54
N GLY A 546 -25.15 20.29 0.11
CA GLY A 546 -24.95 20.13 1.56
C GLY A 546 -23.55 20.52 2.05
N LYS A 547 -23.35 20.56 3.37
CA LYS A 547 -22.07 20.98 4.00
C LYS A 547 -21.07 19.85 4.28
N ASN A 548 -21.47 18.58 4.16
CA ASN A 548 -20.64 17.40 4.50
C ASN A 548 -20.63 16.36 3.37
N ILE A 549 -20.18 16.77 2.18
CA ILE A 549 -20.17 15.90 1.00
C ILE A 549 -18.84 15.15 0.94
N ASN A 550 -18.89 13.82 1.04
CA ASN A 550 -17.73 12.99 0.72
C ASN A 550 -17.56 12.95 -0.81
N ARG A 551 -16.61 13.74 -1.33
CA ARG A 551 -16.36 13.86 -2.77
C ARG A 551 -15.97 12.53 -3.43
N LEU A 552 -15.37 11.59 -2.69
CA LEU A 552 -14.98 10.28 -3.23
C LEU A 552 -16.18 9.46 -3.71
N ASN A 553 -17.38 9.69 -3.16
CA ASN A 553 -18.61 8.99 -3.56
C ASN A 553 -19.25 9.59 -4.84
N TYR A 554 -18.70 10.68 -5.37
CA TYR A 554 -19.24 11.40 -6.54
C TYR A 554 -18.16 11.69 -7.60
N SER A 555 -17.00 11.06 -7.50
CA SER A 555 -15.94 11.15 -8.52
C SER A 555 -16.18 10.15 -9.65
N LYS A 556 -15.76 10.48 -10.87
CA LYS A 556 -15.79 9.52 -11.97
C LYS A 556 -14.65 8.49 -11.86
N GLU A 557 -13.53 8.89 -11.25
CA GLU A 557 -12.41 8.02 -10.91
C GLU A 557 -12.57 7.46 -9.51
N ILE A 558 -12.44 6.14 -9.42
CA ILE A 558 -12.23 5.42 -8.16
C ILE A 558 -10.90 4.66 -8.24
N ALA A 559 -10.33 4.34 -7.09
CA ALA A 559 -9.07 3.63 -7.01
C ALA A 559 -9.07 2.58 -5.90
N TYR A 560 -8.29 1.53 -6.11
CA TYR A 560 -7.98 0.54 -5.11
C TYR A 560 -6.46 0.36 -5.02
N ASN A 561 -5.92 0.68 -3.85
CA ASN A 561 -4.47 0.65 -3.58
C ASN A 561 -4.00 -0.72 -3.09
N GLY A 562 -4.93 -1.63 -2.81
CA GLY A 562 -4.70 -2.93 -2.20
C GLY A 562 -4.45 -4.07 -3.19
N TRP A 563 -4.65 -5.29 -2.69
CA TRP A 563 -4.42 -6.53 -3.40
C TRP A 563 -5.70 -7.36 -3.57
N PHE A 564 -5.89 -7.92 -4.77
CA PHE A 564 -6.83 -9.03 -4.97
C PHE A 564 -6.06 -10.35 -5.09
N GLY A 565 -6.45 -11.34 -4.28
CA GLY A 565 -5.76 -12.62 -4.19
C GLY A 565 -4.71 -12.65 -3.07
N GLU A 566 -4.49 -13.83 -2.50
CA GLU A 566 -3.56 -14.02 -1.38
C GLU A 566 -2.11 -13.99 -1.86
N LYS A 567 -1.24 -13.28 -1.13
CA LYS A 567 0.19 -13.19 -1.40
C LYS A 567 1.02 -14.12 -0.51
N ASP A 568 0.51 -14.41 0.67
CA ASP A 568 1.15 -15.30 1.63
C ASP A 568 1.05 -16.74 1.13
N THR A 569 2.20 -17.31 0.74
CA THR A 569 2.29 -18.67 0.22
C THR A 569 1.94 -19.75 1.24
N THR A 570 1.81 -19.39 2.53
CA THR A 570 1.38 -20.30 3.59
C THR A 570 -0.14 -20.40 3.72
N LYS A 571 -0.89 -19.48 3.09
CA LYS A 571 -2.35 -19.46 3.07
C LYS A 571 -2.89 -19.91 1.71
N THR A 572 -4.11 -20.45 1.71
CA THR A 572 -4.79 -20.87 0.48
C THR A 572 -5.10 -19.66 -0.40
N ASN A 573 -4.67 -19.69 -1.66
CA ASN A 573 -5.14 -18.73 -2.67
C ASN A 573 -6.24 -19.37 -3.52
N GLY A 574 -7.48 -19.35 -3.03
CA GLY A 574 -8.64 -19.89 -3.73
C GLY A 574 -8.99 -19.12 -5.01
N ARG A 575 -9.91 -19.66 -5.82
CA ARG A 575 -10.33 -19.00 -7.06
C ARG A 575 -11.08 -17.71 -6.75
N LEU A 576 -10.63 -16.60 -7.30
CA LEU A 576 -11.23 -15.28 -7.14
C LEU A 576 -11.29 -14.57 -8.50
N ASN A 577 -12.49 -14.11 -8.87
CA ASN A 577 -12.70 -13.28 -10.04
C ASN A 577 -12.91 -11.82 -9.63
N LEU A 578 -12.43 -10.90 -10.46
CA LEU A 578 -12.71 -9.47 -10.37
C LEU A 578 -13.49 -9.02 -11.61
N VAL A 579 -14.61 -8.34 -11.41
CA VAL A 579 -15.45 -7.81 -12.49
C VAL A 579 -15.58 -6.29 -12.32
N TYR A 580 -15.11 -5.54 -13.30
CA TYR A 580 -15.35 -4.10 -13.43
C TYR A 580 -16.47 -3.85 -14.44
N GLN A 581 -17.63 -3.43 -13.93
CA GLN A 581 -18.85 -3.22 -14.71
C GLN A 581 -19.47 -1.87 -14.37
N PRO A 582 -18.88 -0.75 -14.82
CA PRO A 582 -19.43 0.56 -14.53
C PRO A 582 -20.71 0.82 -15.33
N ALA A 583 -21.63 1.59 -14.74
CA ALA A 583 -22.88 1.97 -15.39
C ALA A 583 -22.69 2.93 -16.59
N ALA A 584 -21.57 3.64 -16.67
CA ALA A 584 -21.28 4.62 -17.73
C ALA A 584 -19.84 4.49 -18.24
N GLU A 585 -19.62 4.89 -19.51
CA GLU A 585 -18.31 4.81 -20.18
C GLU A 585 -17.25 5.76 -19.59
N ASP A 586 -17.65 6.95 -19.13
CA ASP A 586 -16.74 7.89 -18.45
C ASP A 586 -16.67 7.57 -16.95
N ARG A 587 -16.20 6.37 -16.64
CA ARG A 587 -15.83 5.92 -15.30
C ARG A 587 -14.45 5.27 -15.37
N THR A 588 -13.65 5.50 -14.35
CA THR A 588 -12.29 4.97 -14.28
C THR A 588 -12.09 4.20 -12.99
N LEU A 589 -11.53 2.99 -13.09
CA LEU A 589 -10.99 2.25 -11.96
C LEU A 589 -9.46 2.20 -12.08
N LEU A 590 -8.76 2.74 -11.09
CA LEU A 590 -7.31 2.63 -10.93
C LEU A 590 -6.96 1.51 -9.95
N LEU A 591 -6.19 0.53 -10.40
CA LEU A 591 -5.54 -0.49 -9.57
C LEU A 591 -4.05 -0.14 -9.44
N SER A 592 -3.63 0.22 -8.22
CA SER A 592 -2.27 0.70 -7.94
C SER A 592 -1.51 -0.11 -6.86
N GLY A 593 -2.14 -1.17 -6.35
CA GLY A 593 -1.52 -2.19 -5.51
C GLY A 593 -1.06 -3.38 -6.36
N GLY A 594 -1.85 -4.45 -6.43
CA GLY A 594 -1.52 -5.61 -7.27
C GLY A 594 -2.60 -6.68 -7.32
N THR A 595 -2.37 -7.73 -8.12
CA THR A 595 -3.25 -8.91 -8.21
C THR A 595 -2.46 -10.20 -8.22
N ASN A 596 -2.97 -11.23 -7.54
CA ASN A 596 -2.49 -12.62 -7.58
C ASN A 596 -3.68 -13.57 -7.68
N LEU A 597 -4.41 -13.52 -8.79
CA LEU A 597 -5.68 -14.21 -8.95
C LEU A 597 -5.51 -15.59 -9.59
N ASN A 598 -6.09 -16.62 -8.95
CA ASN A 598 -6.38 -17.92 -9.57
C ASN A 598 -7.73 -17.90 -10.30
N GLY A 599 -8.01 -16.78 -10.98
CA GLY A 599 -9.26 -16.49 -11.65
C GLY A 599 -9.11 -15.30 -12.59
N ASN A 600 -10.22 -14.73 -13.02
CA ASN A 600 -10.24 -13.79 -14.14
C ASN A 600 -10.44 -12.35 -13.69
N ILE A 601 -9.90 -11.41 -14.48
CA ILE A 601 -10.30 -10.00 -14.45
C ILE A 601 -11.17 -9.73 -15.68
N THR A 602 -12.40 -9.28 -15.47
CA THR A 602 -13.34 -8.95 -16.54
C THR A 602 -13.68 -7.47 -16.51
N GLN A 603 -13.60 -6.81 -17.66
CA GLN A 603 -14.05 -5.44 -17.86
C GLN A 603 -15.14 -5.43 -18.94
N THR A 604 -16.29 -4.86 -18.61
CA THR A 604 -17.40 -4.75 -19.57
C THR A 604 -17.53 -3.35 -20.18
N ASN A 605 -17.05 -2.32 -19.49
CA ASN A 605 -17.13 -0.92 -19.91
C ASN A 605 -16.12 -0.05 -19.14
N GLY A 606 -16.11 1.26 -19.38
CA GLY A 606 -15.30 2.24 -18.64
C GLY A 606 -13.82 2.17 -18.95
N LYS A 607 -12.98 2.69 -18.05
CA LYS A 607 -11.52 2.66 -18.13
C LYS A 607 -10.91 1.92 -16.96
N LEU A 608 -10.09 0.90 -17.21
CA LEU A 608 -9.40 0.12 -16.18
C LEU A 608 -7.89 0.34 -16.29
N PHE A 609 -7.29 0.93 -15.25
CA PHE A 609 -5.85 1.21 -15.20
C PHE A 609 -5.15 0.24 -14.26
N PHE A 610 -4.13 -0.43 -14.77
CA PHE A 610 -3.11 -1.14 -14.01
C PHE A 610 -1.88 -0.24 -13.97
N SER A 611 -1.45 0.19 -12.78
CA SER A 611 -0.39 1.19 -12.67
C SER A 611 0.51 0.91 -11.48
N GLY A 612 1.76 1.37 -11.58
CA GLY A 612 2.53 1.69 -10.39
C GLY A 612 1.89 2.85 -9.61
N ARG A 613 2.54 3.29 -8.54
CA ARG A 613 2.16 4.50 -7.82
C ARG A 613 3.39 5.29 -7.37
N PRO A 614 3.28 6.61 -7.19
CA PRO A 614 4.33 7.37 -6.53
C PRO A 614 4.65 6.78 -5.15
N THR A 615 5.93 6.79 -4.79
CA THR A 615 6.37 6.48 -3.43
C THR A 615 5.75 7.50 -2.47
N PRO A 616 5.08 7.07 -1.38
CA PRO A 616 4.52 8.01 -0.41
C PRO A 616 5.62 8.85 0.23
N HIS A 617 5.47 10.16 0.24
CA HIS A 617 6.30 11.10 1.00
C HIS A 617 5.45 11.87 2.01
N ALA A 618 6.08 12.33 3.08
CA ALA A 618 5.42 13.14 4.09
C ALA A 618 4.99 14.51 3.52
N TYR A 619 3.75 14.91 3.77
CA TYR A 619 3.15 16.12 3.20
C TYR A 619 3.86 17.39 3.66
N ASN A 620 4.26 18.31 2.79
CA ASN A 620 4.90 19.55 3.21
C ASN A 620 3.89 20.58 3.76
N HIS A 621 3.99 20.84 5.07
CA HIS A 621 3.17 21.80 5.78
C HIS A 621 3.77 23.21 5.87
N LEU A 622 5.00 23.43 5.39
CA LEU A 622 5.67 24.70 5.49
C LEU A 622 4.90 25.81 4.77
N GLY A 623 4.96 27.01 5.33
CA GLY A 623 4.48 28.23 4.66
C GLY A 623 5.24 28.47 3.34
N SER A 624 4.70 29.35 2.49
CA SER A 624 5.24 29.57 1.14
C SER A 624 6.69 30.06 1.15
N GLY A 625 7.05 30.94 2.09
CA GLY A 625 8.41 31.43 2.27
C GLY A 625 9.41 30.31 2.60
N TRP A 626 9.10 29.50 3.62
CA TRP A 626 9.96 28.40 4.04
C TRP A 626 10.04 27.27 3.00
N SER A 627 8.94 26.97 2.33
CA SER A 627 8.93 25.99 1.21
C SER A 627 9.82 26.44 0.06
N LYS A 628 9.78 27.73 -0.29
CA LYS A 628 10.67 28.31 -1.31
C LYS A 628 12.14 28.26 -0.89
N MET A 629 12.43 28.50 0.39
CA MET A 629 13.79 28.42 0.92
C MET A 629 14.32 26.98 0.95
N GLU A 630 13.46 26.02 1.24
CA GLU A 630 13.79 24.59 1.21
C GLU A 630 13.91 24.04 -0.22
N GLY A 631 13.21 24.64 -1.19
CA GLY A 631 13.20 24.21 -2.58
C GLY A 631 12.21 23.09 -2.87
N ILE A 632 11.14 22.96 -2.08
CA ILE A 632 10.10 21.93 -2.23
C ILE A 632 8.71 22.56 -2.42
N PRO A 633 7.79 21.91 -3.15
CA PRO A 633 6.43 22.43 -3.34
C PRO A 633 5.65 22.43 -2.01
N GLN A 634 4.68 23.33 -1.89
CA GLN A 634 3.73 23.29 -0.79
C GLN A 634 2.75 22.12 -0.97
N GLY A 635 2.45 21.43 0.11
CA GLY A 635 1.46 20.38 0.15
C GLY A 635 1.99 18.99 -0.18
N GLU A 636 1.22 18.21 -0.93
CA GLU A 636 1.55 16.80 -1.20
C GLU A 636 2.84 16.70 -2.00
N ILE A 637 3.81 15.93 -1.47
CA ILE A 637 5.11 15.72 -2.10
C ILE A 637 5.03 14.47 -2.97
N VAL A 638 5.14 14.66 -4.28
CA VAL A 638 5.11 13.60 -5.28
C VAL A 638 6.31 13.79 -6.21
N TRP A 639 7.25 12.85 -6.18
CA TRP A 639 8.41 12.88 -7.06
C TRP A 639 8.16 11.99 -8.28
N ASP A 640 8.21 12.59 -9.46
CA ASP A 640 7.83 11.88 -10.69
C ASP A 640 8.84 10.81 -11.10
N ASN A 641 10.05 10.86 -10.55
CA ASN A 641 11.13 9.88 -10.74
C ASN A 641 11.24 8.87 -9.59
N ASP A 642 10.32 8.89 -8.62
CA ASP A 642 10.28 7.98 -7.47
C ASP A 642 8.91 7.30 -7.38
N TRP A 643 8.84 6.09 -7.95
CA TRP A 643 7.61 5.32 -8.07
C TRP A 643 7.84 3.88 -7.62
N ILE A 644 6.82 3.32 -6.97
CA ILE A 644 6.77 1.92 -6.60
C ILE A 644 6.30 1.11 -7.80
N ASN A 645 7.12 0.13 -8.19
CA ASN A 645 6.79 -0.82 -9.23
C ASN A 645 5.79 -1.87 -8.74
N ARG A 646 4.79 -2.20 -9.57
CA ARG A 646 3.73 -3.16 -9.23
C ARG A 646 3.67 -4.35 -10.18
N THR A 647 3.02 -5.42 -9.72
CA THR A 647 2.79 -6.64 -10.49
C THR A 647 1.32 -7.02 -10.46
N PHE A 648 0.84 -7.58 -11.57
CA PHE A 648 -0.54 -8.02 -11.74
C PHE A 648 -0.58 -9.42 -12.32
N LYS A 649 -1.35 -10.31 -11.72
CA LYS A 649 -1.52 -11.69 -12.16
C LYS A 649 -2.99 -12.10 -12.12
N ALA A 650 -3.44 -12.73 -13.20
CA ALA A 650 -4.73 -13.39 -13.35
C ALA A 650 -4.57 -14.60 -14.28
N GLU A 651 -5.55 -15.51 -14.31
CA GLU A 651 -5.61 -16.53 -15.36
C GLU A 651 -5.91 -15.86 -16.70
N ASN A 652 -6.97 -15.04 -16.74
CA ASN A 652 -7.42 -14.36 -17.95
C ASN A 652 -7.85 -12.91 -17.66
N PHE A 653 -7.57 -12.02 -18.62
CA PHE A 653 -8.06 -10.65 -18.71
C PHE A 653 -9.09 -10.56 -19.84
N HIS A 654 -10.38 -10.58 -19.50
CA HIS A 654 -11.48 -10.45 -20.47
C HIS A 654 -11.91 -8.99 -20.60
N ILE A 655 -11.50 -8.32 -21.67
CA ILE A 655 -11.88 -6.94 -21.96
C ILE A 655 -12.98 -6.97 -23.03
N GLN A 656 -14.22 -6.92 -22.57
CA GLN A 656 -15.41 -7.06 -23.41
C GLN A 656 -15.94 -5.70 -23.90
N GLY A 657 -15.44 -4.60 -23.35
CA GLY A 657 -15.79 -3.23 -23.73
C GLY A 657 -15.00 -2.21 -22.91
N GLY A 658 -15.04 -0.94 -23.34
CA GLY A 658 -14.26 0.13 -22.72
C GLY A 658 -12.77 0.07 -23.07
N GLN A 659 -11.92 0.59 -22.18
CA GLN A 659 -10.48 0.69 -22.35
C GLN A 659 -9.71 0.11 -21.16
N ALA A 660 -8.77 -0.80 -21.40
CA ALA A 660 -7.80 -1.27 -20.41
C ALA A 660 -6.43 -0.63 -20.66
N VAL A 661 -5.72 -0.20 -19.61
CA VAL A 661 -4.43 0.48 -19.72
C VAL A 661 -3.43 -0.10 -18.74
N ILE A 662 -2.31 -0.60 -19.24
CA ILE A 662 -1.12 -0.89 -18.43
C ILE A 662 -0.21 0.33 -18.50
N SER A 663 -0.19 1.10 -17.41
CA SER A 663 0.51 2.40 -17.32
C SER A 663 1.98 2.22 -16.88
N ARG A 664 2.60 3.32 -16.45
CA ARG A 664 3.99 3.34 -15.98
C ARG A 664 4.21 2.54 -14.70
N ASN A 665 5.46 2.14 -14.47
CA ASN A 665 5.90 1.45 -13.24
C ASN A 665 5.11 0.16 -12.95
N VAL A 666 4.71 -0.54 -14.00
CA VAL A 666 4.26 -1.93 -13.92
C VAL A 666 5.42 -2.80 -14.35
N ALA A 667 5.94 -3.62 -13.44
CA ALA A 667 7.08 -4.49 -13.72
C ALA A 667 6.64 -5.71 -14.53
N LYS A 668 5.56 -6.36 -14.11
CA LYS A 668 5.06 -7.58 -14.75
C LYS A 668 3.53 -7.66 -14.73
N VAL A 669 2.96 -8.11 -15.84
CA VAL A 669 1.57 -8.55 -15.95
C VAL A 669 1.53 -9.98 -16.47
N GLU A 670 0.87 -10.90 -15.77
CA GLU A 670 0.80 -12.32 -16.10
C GLU A 670 -0.65 -12.79 -16.28
N GLY A 671 -0.95 -13.42 -17.41
CA GLY A 671 -2.26 -13.96 -17.76
C GLY A 671 -2.64 -13.73 -19.22
N ASP A 672 -3.55 -14.55 -19.76
CA ASP A 672 -3.99 -14.46 -21.14
C ASP A 672 -4.98 -13.30 -21.33
N TRP A 673 -4.89 -12.58 -22.45
CA TRP A 673 -5.76 -11.43 -22.75
C TRP A 673 -6.75 -11.77 -23.86
N HIS A 674 -8.02 -11.44 -23.62
CA HIS A 674 -9.11 -11.62 -24.57
C HIS A 674 -9.85 -10.31 -24.74
N LEU A 675 -9.70 -9.68 -25.91
CA LEU A 675 -10.37 -8.44 -26.25
C LEU A 675 -11.41 -8.71 -27.34
N SER A 676 -12.64 -8.24 -27.13
CA SER A 676 -13.75 -8.44 -28.06
C SER A 676 -14.60 -7.17 -28.21
N ASN A 677 -15.66 -7.25 -29.02
CA ASN A 677 -16.55 -6.14 -29.33
C ASN A 677 -15.78 -4.90 -29.82
N HIS A 678 -15.86 -3.79 -29.11
CA HIS A 678 -15.17 -2.52 -29.40
C HIS A 678 -14.12 -2.18 -28.33
N ALA A 679 -13.64 -3.20 -27.60
CA ALA A 679 -12.66 -3.01 -26.53
C ALA A 679 -11.35 -2.42 -27.05
N GLN A 680 -10.75 -1.58 -26.22
CA GLN A 680 -9.42 -1.02 -26.46
C GLN A 680 -8.47 -1.43 -25.35
N ALA A 681 -7.20 -1.68 -25.69
CA ALA A 681 -6.14 -1.78 -24.71
C ALA A 681 -4.88 -1.01 -25.11
N VAL A 682 -4.20 -0.46 -24.12
CA VAL A 682 -2.90 0.19 -24.26
C VAL A 682 -1.91 -0.43 -23.29
N PHE A 683 -0.81 -0.97 -23.83
CA PHE A 683 0.23 -1.64 -23.08
C PHE A 683 1.52 -0.81 -23.13
N GLY A 684 1.91 -0.26 -21.97
CA GLY A 684 3.16 0.45 -21.79
C GLY A 684 3.06 1.97 -21.99
N VAL A 685 4.16 2.64 -21.66
CA VAL A 685 4.36 4.08 -21.86
C VAL A 685 5.63 4.30 -22.68
N ALA A 686 5.60 5.30 -23.57
CA ALA A 686 6.72 5.69 -24.42
C ALA A 686 7.29 7.05 -23.99
N PRO A 687 8.62 7.17 -23.80
CA PRO A 687 9.29 8.45 -23.62
C PRO A 687 8.96 9.44 -24.75
N HIS A 688 8.88 10.72 -24.42
CA HIS A 688 8.54 11.82 -25.33
C HIS A 688 7.16 11.74 -26.00
N GLN A 689 6.31 10.80 -25.58
CA GLN A 689 4.92 10.69 -26.00
C GLN A 689 3.98 11.05 -24.85
N SER A 690 2.78 11.50 -25.18
CA SER A 690 1.73 11.80 -24.20
C SER A 690 0.99 10.53 -23.78
N HIS A 691 0.83 10.34 -22.48
CA HIS A 691 0.10 9.23 -21.88
C HIS A 691 -0.83 9.75 -20.79
N THR A 692 -1.99 9.10 -20.60
CA THR A 692 -2.82 9.36 -19.43
C THR A 692 -2.21 8.66 -18.22
N ILE A 693 -1.85 9.43 -17.19
CA ILE A 693 -1.32 8.94 -15.93
C ILE A 693 -2.36 9.19 -14.84
N CYS A 694 -2.77 8.12 -14.17
CA CYS A 694 -3.71 8.18 -13.05
C CYS A 694 -2.97 7.99 -11.73
N THR A 695 -3.19 8.89 -10.78
CA THR A 695 -2.66 8.78 -9.41
C THR A 695 -3.75 9.06 -8.39
N ARG A 696 -3.67 8.38 -7.24
CA ARG A 696 -4.49 8.65 -6.06
C ARG A 696 -3.66 9.42 -5.04
N SER A 697 -4.19 10.53 -4.55
CA SER A 697 -3.61 11.31 -3.47
C SER A 697 -3.72 10.54 -2.15
N ASP A 698 -2.60 10.34 -1.46
CA ASP A 698 -2.60 9.76 -0.11
C ASP A 698 -3.21 10.73 0.89
N TRP A 699 -3.05 12.03 0.65
CA TRP A 699 -3.57 13.07 1.52
C TRP A 699 -5.10 13.18 1.48
N THR A 700 -5.72 13.09 0.30
CA THR A 700 -7.17 13.33 0.13
C THR A 700 -7.98 12.09 -0.22
N GLY A 701 -7.33 11.03 -0.70
CA GLY A 701 -7.98 9.85 -1.26
C GLY A 701 -8.58 10.06 -2.65
N LEU A 702 -8.52 11.27 -3.23
CA LEU A 702 -9.02 11.55 -4.57
C LEU A 702 -8.08 10.98 -5.65
N THR A 703 -8.68 10.48 -6.72
CA THR A 703 -7.97 9.99 -7.89
C THR A 703 -8.05 11.03 -9.00
N ASN A 704 -6.93 11.25 -9.68
CA ASN A 704 -6.85 12.18 -10.80
C ASN A 704 -6.12 11.50 -11.96
N CYS A 705 -6.67 11.64 -13.16
CA CYS A 705 -6.09 11.12 -14.40
C CYS A 705 -5.78 12.27 -15.34
N VAL A 706 -4.51 12.47 -15.66
CA VAL A 706 -4.04 13.59 -16.49
C VAL A 706 -3.19 13.11 -17.65
N GLU A 707 -3.35 13.75 -18.79
CA GLU A 707 -2.46 13.54 -19.92
C GLU A 707 -1.11 14.22 -19.62
N LYS A 708 -0.02 13.48 -19.82
CA LYS A 708 1.33 13.93 -19.51
C LYS A 708 2.32 13.39 -20.53
N THR A 709 3.18 14.28 -21.04
CA THR A 709 4.33 13.90 -21.85
C THR A 709 5.53 13.68 -20.93
N ILE A 710 6.14 12.49 -21.00
CA ILE A 710 7.29 12.14 -20.16
C ILE A 710 8.58 12.55 -20.89
N THR A 711 9.15 13.69 -20.50
CA THR A 711 10.35 14.26 -21.16
C THR A 711 11.57 14.39 -20.26
N ASP A 712 11.42 14.25 -18.95
CA ASP A 712 12.53 14.37 -18.00
C ASP A 712 13.39 13.11 -17.96
N ASP A 713 14.71 13.25 -18.13
CA ASP A 713 15.64 12.12 -18.22
C ASP A 713 15.70 11.27 -16.94
N LYS A 714 15.57 11.89 -15.75
CA LYS A 714 15.55 11.13 -14.48
C LYS A 714 14.27 10.33 -14.36
N VAL A 715 13.14 10.90 -14.80
CA VAL A 715 11.86 10.18 -14.87
C VAL A 715 11.98 9.01 -15.84
N ILE A 716 12.48 9.24 -17.07
CA ILE A 716 12.66 8.19 -18.08
C ILE A 716 13.55 7.07 -17.55
N ALA A 717 14.66 7.41 -16.88
CA ALA A 717 15.57 6.44 -16.27
C ALA A 717 14.94 5.63 -15.11
N SER A 718 13.94 6.20 -14.43
CA SER A 718 13.19 5.52 -13.36
C SER A 718 12.08 4.59 -13.89
N LEU A 719 11.69 4.72 -15.15
CA LEU A 719 10.63 3.91 -15.74
C LEU A 719 11.09 2.45 -15.88
N THR A 720 10.20 1.54 -15.52
CA THR A 720 10.43 0.11 -15.69
C THR A 720 9.82 -0.36 -17.01
N LYS A 721 10.58 -1.16 -17.77
CA LYS A 721 10.06 -1.85 -18.96
C LYS A 721 9.09 -2.94 -18.51
N THR A 722 7.82 -2.83 -18.90
CA THR A 722 6.80 -3.79 -18.50
C THR A 722 6.97 -5.12 -19.24
N ASP A 723 7.00 -6.22 -18.49
CA ASP A 723 6.92 -7.59 -18.99
C ASP A 723 5.46 -8.07 -18.98
N ILE A 724 4.88 -8.33 -20.14
CA ILE A 724 3.52 -8.83 -20.30
C ILE A 724 3.61 -10.28 -20.75
N SER A 725 3.37 -11.21 -19.86
CA SER A 725 3.49 -12.66 -20.08
C SER A 725 2.12 -13.30 -20.24
N GLY A 726 1.78 -13.71 -21.46
CA GLY A 726 0.48 -14.32 -21.79
C GLY A 726 0.12 -14.17 -23.26
N ASN A 727 -0.74 -15.04 -23.76
CA ASN A 727 -1.25 -14.95 -25.13
C ASN A 727 -2.31 -13.85 -25.22
N VAL A 728 -2.49 -13.31 -26.42
CA VAL A 728 -3.47 -12.28 -26.72
C VAL A 728 -4.40 -12.75 -27.82
N SER A 729 -5.70 -12.61 -27.60
CA SER A 729 -6.72 -12.81 -28.64
C SER A 729 -7.52 -11.53 -28.84
N LEU A 730 -7.62 -11.10 -30.10
CA LEU A 730 -8.41 -9.96 -30.54
C LEU A 730 -9.54 -10.45 -31.44
N ALA A 731 -10.77 -10.05 -31.15
CA ALA A 731 -11.96 -10.37 -31.95
C ALA A 731 -12.81 -9.13 -32.24
N ASP A 732 -13.74 -9.28 -33.18
CA ASP A 732 -14.70 -8.26 -33.59
C ASP A 732 -14.03 -6.97 -34.10
N HIS A 733 -14.10 -5.88 -33.34
CA HIS A 733 -13.51 -4.57 -33.63
C HIS A 733 -12.50 -4.14 -32.55
N ALA A 734 -11.94 -5.11 -31.81
CA ALA A 734 -11.02 -4.83 -30.72
C ALA A 734 -9.70 -4.21 -31.21
N HIS A 735 -9.18 -3.24 -30.45
CA HIS A 735 -7.93 -2.55 -30.74
C HIS A 735 -6.91 -2.71 -29.60
N LEU A 736 -5.67 -3.06 -29.94
CA LEU A 736 -4.56 -3.13 -29.00
C LEU A 736 -3.39 -2.26 -29.47
N ASN A 737 -2.87 -1.40 -28.59
CA ASN A 737 -1.65 -0.64 -28.81
C ASN A 737 -0.57 -1.05 -27.81
N LEU A 738 0.52 -1.63 -28.29
CA LEU A 738 1.73 -1.95 -27.52
C LEU A 738 2.81 -0.90 -27.81
N THR A 739 3.24 -0.14 -26.81
CA THR A 739 4.08 1.04 -27.05
C THR A 739 5.19 1.22 -26.01
N GLY A 740 6.33 1.75 -26.47
CA GLY A 740 7.37 2.24 -25.56
C GLY A 740 8.07 1.15 -24.76
N LEU A 741 8.16 1.40 -23.45
CA LEU A 741 8.80 0.54 -22.47
C LEU A 741 7.92 -0.66 -22.10
N ALA A 742 7.60 -1.51 -23.09
CA ALA A 742 6.83 -2.74 -22.89
C ALA A 742 7.33 -3.87 -23.78
N THR A 743 7.21 -5.10 -23.26
CA THR A 743 7.48 -6.35 -23.98
C THR A 743 6.28 -7.26 -23.82
N LEU A 744 5.68 -7.70 -24.93
CA LEU A 744 4.68 -8.77 -24.94
C LEU A 744 5.38 -10.10 -25.18
N ASN A 745 5.28 -11.03 -24.23
CA ASN A 745 5.81 -12.39 -24.26
C ASN A 745 4.64 -13.38 -24.37
N GLY A 746 4.23 -13.66 -25.61
CA GLY A 746 3.13 -14.57 -25.92
C GLY A 746 2.68 -14.45 -27.37
N ASN A 747 1.89 -15.43 -27.82
CA ASN A 747 1.33 -15.41 -29.17
C ASN A 747 0.17 -14.42 -29.25
N LEU A 748 -0.03 -13.80 -30.41
CA LEU A 748 -1.18 -12.95 -30.69
C LEU A 748 -2.00 -13.50 -31.86
N SER A 749 -3.29 -13.74 -31.63
CA SER A 749 -4.26 -14.09 -32.67
C SER A 749 -5.31 -13.00 -32.82
N ALA A 750 -5.46 -12.48 -34.02
CA ALA A 750 -6.43 -11.44 -34.37
C ALA A 750 -7.36 -11.93 -35.48
N ASN A 751 -8.67 -11.78 -35.27
CA ASN A 751 -9.71 -12.06 -36.26
C ASN A 751 -10.67 -10.86 -36.39
N GLY A 752 -11.59 -10.87 -37.36
CA GLY A 752 -12.54 -9.78 -37.56
C GLY A 752 -11.91 -8.49 -38.10
N ASP A 753 -12.48 -7.33 -37.75
CA ASP A 753 -12.04 -5.97 -38.09
C ASP A 753 -11.15 -5.38 -36.98
N THR A 754 -10.21 -6.19 -36.48
CA THR A 754 -9.33 -5.84 -35.36
C THR A 754 -8.11 -5.03 -35.78
N ARG A 755 -7.55 -4.25 -34.84
CA ARG A 755 -6.31 -3.48 -35.06
C ARG A 755 -5.29 -3.72 -33.97
N TYR A 756 -4.08 -4.06 -34.36
CA TYR A 756 -2.94 -4.22 -33.47
C TYR A 756 -1.79 -3.30 -33.90
N THR A 757 -1.36 -2.42 -33.01
CA THR A 757 -0.26 -1.50 -33.27
C THR A 757 0.87 -1.74 -32.29
N VAL A 758 2.10 -1.85 -32.78
CA VAL A 758 3.32 -1.89 -31.96
C VAL A 758 4.21 -0.73 -32.33
N SER A 759 4.62 0.07 -31.35
CA SER A 759 5.34 1.31 -31.64
C SER A 759 6.38 1.73 -30.61
N HIS A 760 7.21 2.71 -30.97
CA HIS A 760 8.12 3.42 -30.07
C HIS A 760 9.10 2.51 -29.30
N ASN A 761 9.76 1.59 -30.01
CA ASN A 761 10.71 0.59 -29.51
C ASN A 761 10.10 -0.50 -28.62
N ALA A 762 8.79 -0.70 -28.63
CA ALA A 762 8.18 -1.86 -28.00
C ALA A 762 8.54 -3.17 -28.72
N THR A 763 8.40 -4.28 -28.00
CA THR A 763 8.79 -5.61 -28.49
C THR A 763 7.66 -6.62 -28.31
N GLN A 764 7.34 -7.40 -29.34
CA GLN A 764 6.56 -8.63 -29.22
C GLN A 764 7.48 -9.84 -29.41
N ASN A 765 7.39 -10.81 -28.50
CA ASN A 765 8.02 -12.13 -28.56
C ASN A 765 6.91 -13.18 -28.62
N GLY A 766 6.75 -13.85 -29.76
CA GLY A 766 5.69 -14.83 -30.01
C GLY A 766 5.09 -14.69 -31.40
N ASN A 767 4.39 -15.72 -31.85
CA ASN A 767 3.83 -15.77 -33.19
C ASN A 767 2.64 -14.82 -33.33
N LEU A 768 2.43 -14.31 -34.54
CA LEU A 768 1.32 -13.44 -34.91
C LEU A 768 0.42 -14.14 -35.95
N SER A 769 -0.87 -14.25 -35.67
CA SER A 769 -1.87 -14.81 -36.59
C SER A 769 -2.95 -13.79 -36.88
N LEU A 770 -3.15 -13.46 -38.15
CA LEU A 770 -4.13 -12.49 -38.64
C LEU A 770 -5.12 -13.18 -39.58
N VAL A 771 -6.41 -13.05 -39.32
CA VAL A 771 -7.47 -13.68 -40.12
C VAL A 771 -8.58 -12.68 -40.42
N GLY A 772 -9.24 -12.81 -41.57
CA GLY A 772 -10.37 -11.94 -41.92
C GLY A 772 -9.88 -10.56 -42.35
N ASN A 773 -10.31 -9.50 -41.69
CA ASN A 773 -9.91 -8.13 -42.00
C ASN A 773 -8.91 -7.55 -40.98
N ALA A 774 -8.29 -8.41 -40.16
CA ALA A 774 -7.40 -8.01 -39.09
C ALA A 774 -6.18 -7.23 -39.60
N GLN A 775 -5.80 -6.18 -38.88
CA GLN A 775 -4.69 -5.30 -39.26
C GLN A 775 -3.63 -5.28 -38.15
N ALA A 776 -2.38 -5.50 -38.51
CA ALA A 776 -1.23 -5.31 -37.62
C ALA A 776 -0.23 -4.32 -38.21
N THR A 777 0.26 -3.38 -37.39
CA THR A 777 1.24 -2.37 -37.78
C THR A 777 2.35 -2.28 -36.75
N PHE A 778 3.60 -2.49 -37.17
CA PHE A 778 4.80 -2.27 -36.38
C PHE A 778 5.52 -1.03 -36.93
N ASN A 779 5.73 -0.04 -36.07
CA ASN A 779 6.36 1.23 -36.42
C ASN A 779 7.46 1.52 -35.41
N GLN A 780 8.73 1.46 -35.84
CA GLN A 780 9.87 1.56 -34.92
C GLN A 780 9.75 0.52 -33.79
N ALA A 781 9.50 -0.75 -34.13
CA ALA A 781 9.20 -1.80 -33.16
C ALA A 781 9.81 -3.15 -33.59
N THR A 782 9.86 -4.11 -32.66
CA THR A 782 10.42 -5.44 -32.94
C THR A 782 9.37 -6.54 -32.75
N LEU A 783 9.25 -7.43 -33.74
CA LEU A 783 8.52 -8.70 -33.67
C LEU A 783 9.51 -9.87 -33.73
N ASN A 784 9.55 -10.70 -32.69
CA ASN A 784 10.33 -11.94 -32.65
C ASN A 784 9.35 -13.12 -32.69
N GLY A 785 9.09 -13.65 -33.89
CA GLY A 785 8.11 -14.71 -34.09
C GLY A 785 7.67 -14.81 -35.55
N ASN A 786 7.00 -15.92 -35.88
CA ASN A 786 6.42 -16.12 -37.20
C ASN A 786 5.09 -15.35 -37.33
N THR A 787 4.83 -14.80 -38.51
CA THR A 787 3.58 -14.13 -38.86
C THR A 787 2.83 -14.95 -39.89
N SER A 788 1.53 -15.17 -39.67
CA SER A 788 0.61 -15.73 -40.66
C SER A 788 -0.56 -14.78 -40.88
N ALA A 789 -0.90 -14.51 -42.14
CA ALA A 789 -2.05 -13.68 -42.51
C ALA A 789 -2.88 -14.34 -43.63
N SER A 790 -4.20 -14.32 -43.47
CA SER A 790 -5.18 -14.94 -44.39
C SER A 790 -6.43 -14.07 -44.53
N GLY A 791 -7.33 -14.40 -45.46
CA GLY A 791 -8.49 -13.56 -45.80
C GLY A 791 -8.09 -12.25 -46.47
N ASN A 792 -8.50 -11.11 -45.91
CA ASN A 792 -8.14 -9.76 -46.33
C ASN A 792 -7.20 -9.05 -45.33
N ALA A 793 -6.51 -9.81 -44.48
CA ALA A 793 -5.69 -9.27 -43.41
C ALA A 793 -4.53 -8.41 -43.94
N SER A 794 -4.11 -7.42 -43.15
CA SER A 794 -3.01 -6.52 -43.48
C SER A 794 -1.91 -6.56 -42.42
N PHE A 795 -0.66 -6.73 -42.85
CA PHE A 795 0.53 -6.69 -42.00
C PHE A 795 1.50 -5.59 -42.45
N ASN A 796 1.87 -4.66 -41.57
CA ASN A 796 2.70 -3.51 -41.93
C ASN A 796 3.95 -3.42 -41.02
N LEU A 797 5.13 -3.28 -41.61
CA LEU A 797 6.38 -2.92 -40.94
C LEU A 797 6.86 -1.57 -41.48
N SER A 798 7.17 -0.61 -40.60
CA SER A 798 7.59 0.74 -40.98
C SER A 798 8.61 1.36 -40.01
N ASN A 799 9.35 2.35 -40.49
CA ASN A 799 10.21 3.25 -39.69
C ASN A 799 11.20 2.52 -38.77
N ASN A 800 12.12 1.76 -39.34
CA ASN A 800 13.11 0.94 -38.64
C ASN A 800 12.49 -0.17 -37.77
N ALA A 801 11.28 -0.65 -38.12
CA ALA A 801 10.76 -1.85 -37.51
C ALA A 801 11.56 -3.09 -37.96
N ALA A 802 11.53 -4.14 -37.14
CA ALA A 802 12.19 -5.40 -37.43
C ALA A 802 11.26 -6.58 -37.13
N GLN A 803 11.16 -7.53 -38.07
CA GLN A 803 10.62 -8.86 -37.80
C GLN A 803 11.74 -9.90 -37.88
N ASN A 804 11.84 -10.74 -36.86
CA ASN A 804 12.72 -11.90 -36.79
C ASN A 804 11.86 -13.17 -36.73
N GLY A 805 11.62 -13.77 -37.90
CA GLY A 805 10.74 -14.92 -38.09
C GLY A 805 10.10 -14.91 -39.47
N SER A 806 9.52 -16.04 -39.87
CA SER A 806 8.95 -16.21 -41.21
C SER A 806 7.58 -15.53 -41.35
N LEU A 807 7.26 -15.08 -42.56
CA LEU A 807 5.99 -14.46 -42.94
C LEU A 807 5.24 -15.35 -43.95
N THR A 808 4.01 -15.73 -43.64
CA THR A 808 3.13 -16.49 -44.54
C THR A 808 1.88 -15.68 -44.86
N LEU A 809 1.59 -15.49 -46.14
CA LEU A 809 0.40 -14.78 -46.63
C LEU A 809 -0.42 -15.71 -47.55
N SER A 810 -1.74 -15.71 -47.39
CA SER A 810 -2.69 -16.52 -48.17
C SER A 810 -3.96 -15.73 -48.49
N ASP A 811 -4.83 -16.29 -49.32
CA ASP A 811 -6.05 -15.66 -49.83
C ASP A 811 -5.80 -14.29 -50.50
N ASN A 812 -6.32 -13.19 -49.93
CA ASN A 812 -6.13 -11.81 -50.39
C ASN A 812 -5.32 -10.98 -49.38
N ALA A 813 -4.57 -11.64 -48.48
CA ALA A 813 -3.80 -10.97 -47.45
C ALA A 813 -2.69 -10.10 -48.05
N LYS A 814 -2.39 -8.99 -47.36
CA LYS A 814 -1.41 -8.01 -47.82
C LYS A 814 -0.35 -7.77 -46.75
N ALA A 815 0.90 -7.65 -47.18
CA ALA A 815 1.94 -7.13 -46.32
C ALA A 815 2.72 -5.98 -46.97
N ASN A 816 3.02 -4.94 -46.18
CA ASN A 816 3.82 -3.79 -46.59
C ASN A 816 5.01 -3.62 -45.64
N VAL A 817 6.22 -3.65 -46.17
CA VAL A 817 7.45 -3.48 -45.40
C VAL A 817 8.21 -2.31 -45.99
N SER A 818 8.31 -1.21 -45.24
CA SER A 818 8.98 0.02 -45.68
C SER A 818 10.00 0.50 -44.66
N HIS A 819 11.19 0.92 -45.10
CA HIS A 819 12.26 1.41 -44.22
C HIS A 819 12.52 0.49 -43.00
N SER A 820 12.47 -0.83 -43.19
CA SER A 820 12.43 -1.81 -42.09
C SER A 820 13.30 -3.04 -42.39
N ALA A 821 13.38 -3.97 -41.43
CA ALA A 821 14.09 -5.24 -41.58
C ALA A 821 13.12 -6.43 -41.46
N LEU A 822 13.22 -7.38 -42.39
CA LEU A 822 12.53 -8.66 -42.34
C LEU A 822 13.56 -9.79 -42.43
N ASN A 823 13.71 -10.52 -41.32
CA ASN A 823 14.69 -11.59 -41.16
C ASN A 823 13.96 -12.94 -40.98
N GLY A 824 13.71 -13.62 -42.10
CA GLY A 824 12.97 -14.88 -42.14
C GLY A 824 12.47 -15.19 -43.55
N ASN A 825 11.91 -16.39 -43.74
CA ASN A 825 11.35 -16.77 -45.04
C ASN A 825 9.99 -16.11 -45.28
N VAL A 826 9.68 -15.81 -46.54
CA VAL A 826 8.37 -15.29 -46.96
C VAL A 826 7.72 -16.30 -47.89
N SER A 827 6.49 -16.70 -47.58
CA SER A 827 5.69 -17.63 -48.40
C SER A 827 4.35 -17.00 -48.78
N LEU A 828 4.07 -16.94 -50.07
CA LEU A 828 2.86 -16.34 -50.63
C LEU A 828 1.99 -17.42 -51.30
N ALA A 829 0.71 -17.46 -50.98
CA ALA A 829 -0.27 -18.35 -51.61
C ALA A 829 -1.47 -17.56 -52.15
N ASP A 830 -2.24 -18.18 -53.05
CA ASP A 830 -3.46 -17.64 -53.64
C ASP A 830 -3.21 -16.28 -54.32
N LYS A 831 -3.91 -15.21 -53.89
CA LYS A 831 -3.84 -13.85 -54.42
C LYS A 831 -3.13 -12.89 -53.45
N ALA A 832 -2.29 -13.42 -52.56
CA ALA A 832 -1.58 -12.61 -51.58
C ALA A 832 -0.65 -11.58 -52.26
N VAL A 833 -0.53 -10.41 -51.63
CA VAL A 833 0.27 -9.29 -52.14
C VAL A 833 1.34 -8.88 -51.12
N PHE A 834 2.58 -8.78 -51.56
CA PHE A 834 3.70 -8.32 -50.73
C PHE A 834 4.38 -7.10 -51.36
N HIS A 835 4.39 -5.98 -50.64
CA HIS A 835 5.14 -4.77 -50.99
C HIS A 835 6.36 -4.61 -50.09
N PHE A 836 7.51 -4.41 -50.70
CA PHE A 836 8.80 -4.28 -50.03
C PHE A 836 9.55 -3.06 -50.56
N GLU A 837 9.76 -2.05 -49.72
CA GLU A 837 10.30 -0.73 -50.10
C GLU A 837 11.45 -0.30 -49.18
N ASN A 838 12.59 0.12 -49.75
CA ASN A 838 13.76 0.65 -49.03
C ASN A 838 14.08 -0.10 -47.72
N SER A 839 14.11 -1.43 -47.79
CA SER A 839 14.15 -2.31 -46.61
C SER A 839 15.22 -3.38 -46.73
N ARG A 840 15.61 -3.98 -45.60
CA ARG A 840 16.56 -5.09 -45.56
C ARG A 840 15.82 -6.42 -45.42
N PHE A 841 16.04 -7.32 -46.38
CA PHE A 841 15.48 -8.68 -46.33
C PHE A 841 16.57 -9.72 -46.19
N THR A 842 16.40 -10.67 -45.26
CA THR A 842 17.25 -11.85 -45.15
C THR A 842 16.38 -13.11 -45.07
N GLY A 843 16.46 -13.97 -46.08
CA GLY A 843 15.65 -15.19 -46.16
C GLY A 843 15.30 -15.59 -47.59
N GLN A 844 14.54 -16.67 -47.72
CA GLN A 844 13.96 -17.11 -49.00
C GLN A 844 12.56 -16.53 -49.16
N LEU A 845 12.22 -16.07 -50.36
CA LEU A 845 10.88 -15.59 -50.70
C LEU A 845 10.31 -16.46 -51.81
N SER A 846 9.18 -17.10 -51.57
CA SER A 846 8.47 -17.96 -52.54
C SER A 846 7.00 -17.57 -52.67
N GLY A 847 6.39 -17.83 -53.83
CA GLY A 847 4.99 -17.51 -54.10
C GLY A 847 4.35 -18.35 -55.19
N SER A 848 3.07 -18.71 -54.99
CA SER A 848 2.27 -19.41 -56.01
C SER A 848 1.91 -18.52 -57.21
N LYS A 849 1.39 -19.10 -58.29
CA LYS A 849 1.17 -18.44 -59.60
C LYS A 849 0.41 -17.10 -59.53
N ASP A 850 -0.62 -17.00 -58.69
CA ASP A 850 -1.53 -15.85 -58.66
C ASP A 850 -1.12 -14.75 -57.66
N THR A 851 0.02 -14.94 -56.98
CA THR A 851 0.56 -13.97 -56.00
C THR A 851 1.19 -12.75 -56.67
N ALA A 852 1.34 -11.64 -55.95
CA ALA A 852 2.01 -10.43 -56.44
C ALA A 852 3.08 -9.93 -55.47
N LEU A 853 4.29 -9.73 -56.00
CA LEU A 853 5.45 -9.17 -55.31
C LEU A 853 5.86 -7.83 -55.94
N HIS A 854 5.90 -6.79 -55.12
CA HIS A 854 6.37 -5.46 -55.50
C HIS A 854 7.63 -5.11 -54.72
N LEU A 855 8.77 -4.97 -55.41
CA LEU A 855 10.03 -4.50 -54.82
C LEU A 855 10.32 -3.09 -55.33
N LYS A 856 10.52 -2.16 -54.39
CA LYS A 856 10.85 -0.77 -54.68
C LYS A 856 12.09 -0.32 -53.92
N ASP A 857 13.03 0.35 -54.57
CA ASP A 857 14.22 0.94 -53.93
C ASP A 857 14.96 -0.04 -52.99
N SER A 858 15.00 -1.33 -53.34
CA SER A 858 15.43 -2.40 -52.44
C SER A 858 16.40 -3.37 -53.10
N GLU A 859 17.24 -4.01 -52.29
CA GLU A 859 18.14 -5.08 -52.74
C GLU A 859 17.76 -6.42 -52.10
N TRP A 860 17.70 -7.47 -52.91
CA TRP A 860 17.48 -8.83 -52.44
C TRP A 860 18.51 -9.78 -53.02
N THR A 861 19.26 -10.46 -52.16
CA THR A 861 20.16 -11.55 -52.55
C THR A 861 19.49 -12.90 -52.31
N LEU A 862 19.35 -13.71 -53.36
CA LEU A 862 18.76 -15.04 -53.27
C LEU A 862 19.70 -16.00 -52.52
N PRO A 863 19.20 -16.67 -51.46
CA PRO A 863 19.99 -17.70 -50.78
C PRO A 863 20.02 -19.03 -51.56
N SER A 864 18.98 -19.31 -52.36
CA SER A 864 18.85 -20.50 -53.22
C SER A 864 17.76 -20.26 -54.28
N GLY A 865 17.45 -21.28 -55.10
CA GLY A 865 16.40 -21.20 -56.13
C GLY A 865 15.02 -20.88 -55.54
N THR A 866 14.20 -20.13 -56.29
CA THR A 866 12.86 -19.75 -55.83
C THR A 866 11.83 -19.63 -56.95
N GLU A 867 10.55 -19.77 -56.59
CA GLU A 867 9.40 -19.63 -57.48
C GLU A 867 8.54 -18.45 -57.02
N LEU A 868 8.05 -17.65 -57.97
CA LEU A 868 7.23 -16.47 -57.74
C LEU A 868 6.07 -16.46 -58.75
N GLY A 869 4.93 -15.86 -58.35
CA GLY A 869 3.85 -15.52 -59.26
C GLY A 869 4.19 -14.29 -60.11
N ASN A 870 3.58 -13.15 -59.79
CA ASN A 870 3.83 -11.88 -60.47
C ASN A 870 4.91 -11.07 -59.74
N LEU A 871 5.95 -10.63 -60.46
CA LEU A 871 7.05 -9.82 -59.93
C LEU A 871 7.07 -8.44 -60.58
N ASN A 872 7.01 -7.38 -59.77
CA ASN A 872 7.14 -5.99 -60.18
C ASN A 872 8.36 -5.35 -59.49
N LEU A 873 9.24 -4.74 -60.28
CA LEU A 873 10.47 -4.10 -59.83
C LEU A 873 10.45 -2.61 -60.18
N ASP A 874 10.67 -1.76 -59.19
CA ASP A 874 10.81 -0.31 -59.34
C ASP A 874 12.10 0.14 -58.65
N ASN A 875 13.14 0.44 -59.43
CA ASN A 875 14.46 0.80 -58.90
C ASN A 875 15.02 -0.22 -57.86
N ALA A 876 14.82 -1.52 -58.10
CA ALA A 876 15.23 -2.60 -57.21
C ALA A 876 16.26 -3.55 -57.86
N THR A 877 17.14 -4.13 -57.04
CA THR A 877 18.20 -5.07 -57.49
C THR A 877 17.96 -6.46 -56.90
N ILE A 878 17.98 -7.49 -57.75
CA ILE A 878 17.96 -8.89 -57.33
C ILE A 878 19.27 -9.57 -57.68
N THR A 879 20.00 -10.03 -56.67
CA THR A 879 21.26 -10.78 -56.81
C THR A 879 20.96 -12.28 -56.73
N LEU A 880 21.01 -12.98 -57.86
CA LEU A 880 20.61 -14.40 -57.95
C LEU A 880 21.56 -15.39 -57.26
N ASN A 881 22.77 -14.96 -56.88
CA ASN A 881 23.78 -15.84 -56.29
C ASN A 881 24.50 -15.11 -55.14
N SER A 882 24.48 -15.70 -53.95
CA SER A 882 25.15 -15.16 -52.76
C SER A 882 26.68 -15.03 -52.87
N ALA A 883 27.30 -15.65 -53.88
CA ALA A 883 28.73 -15.49 -54.19
C ALA A 883 29.06 -14.18 -54.95
N TYR A 884 28.05 -13.44 -55.43
CA TYR A 884 28.25 -12.19 -56.14
C TYR A 884 28.68 -11.08 -55.18
N ARG A 885 29.92 -10.59 -55.34
CA ARG A 885 30.43 -9.39 -54.65
C ARG A 885 30.43 -8.21 -55.61
N HIS A 886 29.87 -7.09 -55.18
CA HIS A 886 29.90 -5.83 -55.92
C HIS A 886 31.25 -5.14 -55.67
N ASP A 887 32.20 -5.21 -56.61
CA ASP A 887 33.42 -4.40 -56.55
C ASP A 887 33.05 -2.95 -56.93
N ALA A 888 32.79 -2.10 -55.94
CA ALA A 888 32.49 -0.69 -56.15
C ALA A 888 33.69 0.19 -55.76
N ALA A 889 34.62 0.44 -56.69
CA ALA A 889 35.53 1.58 -56.67
C ALA A 889 36.18 1.83 -58.06
N GLY A 890 35.38 2.26 -59.03
CA GLY A 890 35.87 2.94 -60.22
C GLY A 890 36.08 4.43 -59.93
N ALA A 891 37.08 4.78 -59.11
CA ALA A 891 37.55 6.16 -58.96
C ALA A 891 38.92 6.29 -59.61
N GLN A 892 38.99 7.10 -60.66
CA GLN A 892 40.23 7.56 -61.26
C GLN A 892 41.09 8.26 -60.21
N THR A 893 42.29 7.73 -59.94
CA THR A 893 43.44 8.55 -59.59
C THR A 893 44.65 8.03 -60.37
N GLY A 894 45.20 8.88 -61.22
CA GLY A 894 46.51 8.64 -61.79
C GLY A 894 47.57 8.91 -60.73
N SER A 895 48.48 7.96 -60.54
CA SER A 895 49.88 8.28 -60.28
C SER A 895 50.77 7.12 -60.72
N VAL A 896 51.90 7.54 -61.29
CA VAL A 896 52.89 6.77 -62.03
C VAL A 896 53.89 6.19 -61.06
N SER A 897 54.14 4.87 -61.11
CA SER A 897 55.49 4.27 -61.13
C SER A 897 55.41 2.75 -60.93
N ASP A 898 55.40 1.97 -62.02
CA ASP A 898 56.53 1.08 -62.29
C ASP A 898 56.46 0.46 -63.69
N THR A 899 57.56 0.59 -64.40
CA THR A 899 57.76 0.25 -65.82
C THR A 899 57.95 -1.27 -66.06
N PRO A 900 57.76 -1.73 -67.32
CA PRO A 900 57.35 -3.09 -67.66
C PRO A 900 58.49 -4.06 -68.00
N ARG A 901 58.21 -5.38 -67.93
CA ARG A 901 58.95 -6.41 -68.67
C ARG A 901 58.15 -6.95 -69.86
N ARG A 902 58.83 -6.94 -71.00
CA ARG A 902 58.40 -7.26 -72.37
C ARG A 902 58.04 -8.73 -72.61
N ARG A 903 57.06 -8.89 -73.51
CA ARG A 903 56.93 -9.85 -74.65
C ARG A 903 57.02 -11.36 -74.40
N SER A 904 56.00 -12.10 -74.85
CA SER A 904 55.93 -12.60 -76.24
C SER A 904 54.53 -13.12 -76.62
N ARG A 905 54.22 -13.05 -77.92
CA ARG A 905 52.97 -13.42 -78.60
C ARG A 905 53.00 -14.88 -79.09
N ARG A 906 51.82 -15.53 -79.13
CA ARG A 906 51.19 -16.31 -80.25
C ARG A 906 50.27 -17.39 -79.64
N SER A 907 49.17 -17.86 -80.22
CA SER A 907 48.19 -17.40 -81.22
C SER A 907 47.12 -18.52 -81.32
N LEU A 908 45.86 -18.13 -81.50
CA LEU A 908 44.77 -18.82 -82.23
C LEU A 908 44.35 -20.29 -81.91
N LEU A 909 43.10 -20.39 -81.44
CA LEU A 909 41.95 -21.10 -82.04
C LEU A 909 42.06 -22.59 -82.46
N SER A 910 41.37 -23.42 -81.65
CA SER A 910 40.14 -24.18 -81.99
C SER A 910 40.17 -25.63 -82.52
N VAL A 911 39.30 -26.44 -81.88
CA VAL A 911 38.44 -27.57 -82.37
C VAL A 911 38.90 -29.05 -82.21
N THR A 912 38.43 -29.67 -81.10
CA THR A 912 37.79 -31.04 -80.89
C THR A 912 38.53 -32.36 -81.23
N PRO A 913 38.02 -33.57 -80.83
CA PRO A 913 37.39 -34.07 -79.57
C PRO A 913 38.05 -35.43 -79.10
N PRO A 914 37.35 -36.45 -78.54
CA PRO A 914 37.47 -36.95 -77.16
C PRO A 914 38.08 -38.37 -77.02
N THR A 915 37.95 -38.96 -75.81
CA THR A 915 38.21 -40.36 -75.37
C THR A 915 39.68 -40.72 -75.13
N VAL A 916 40.09 -41.38 -74.04
CA VAL A 916 39.46 -42.34 -73.11
C VAL A 916 39.82 -41.99 -71.67
#